data_AF-A0A6J1N276-F1
#
_entry.id   AF-A0A6J1N276-F1
#
_cell.length_a   1.000
_cell.length_b   1.000
_cell.length_c   1.000
_cell.angle_alpha   90.00
_cell.angle_beta   90.00
_cell.angle_gamma   90.00
#
_symmetry.space_group_name_H-M   'P 1'
#
loop_
_entity.id
_entity.type
_entity.pdbx_description
1 polymer ?
#
loop_
_entity_poly.entity_id
_entity_poly.type
_entity_poly.pdbx_seq_one_letter_code
_entity_poly.pdbx_strand_id
1 'polypeptide(L)'
;MEEEKSHLDEETKKEIIQSLNNTIGADVNNLSGACSLESELNRKKASLQSILSASSDEVPTKLPSAIKKAESNSKQIDNIRDKRCHLIKKLESFFTRTEPLTKELDKRFKDIGRLEEVVSYFNMYSMMDDISNEMKQCKDDEQLVTLYTKMKQICIENQKAHQAAHLKEYTHYWHNVLKDHLTKHYEDVLKQINWPLSSAETPQLSKEVLNKFSNLTRYLFLIQEPKDITATTSTGDFVQGQDPCLPVRVLLRPLKKRFAFHFTGSRQTARIDRPEWFLTQTLTWIKDHQEFVKTNVQPIAEKLQIKDVNAVDEFNAGLIALAAERLHTVLGIYNTQGTKGEMLDVDAAFAHAVDETLGFHKELTAITGTEVNSVISVLTKAETFIVWLAVEKKYALAKMDETLGSDQWVEPVAAGVGAAVGSVLWVPRGADWFITLLKTIEDRYAMLPQPGHRLQFLELQLELIEEWRIRLTQLLNAATSTLKPDSFLMPGPHPLIAIINAGHYVRTVLLQWAHSLHYLQLHFYRRQFLQYTQQQHKDDEAGGADMDDSESTSSLDSDDTTGDDTTRHGYAEAKEDPDPSLSLNEVEERAKTQALKEVTKRRTFWLPISLDIDKRHGWAHVAGVLRTLAPRAHHARSRPPYATIKNQKWHAMITMEARALSVSSPLCAPLSALCARLAIATAALAPQIAESLRARLATDVDDYIFEEVVLESWFNTGGTIQFTYDVKRNLVPSLSPLNKHTPHTKPLPKLLEACIILNLDYEDARHLRSLLLKQPKDGATTLITNGITHIEPNQVTRILNQRTDLSDVASPSSVMELF
;
A
#
# COMPACT_ATOMS: atom_id res chain seq x y z
N MET A 1 66.77 -91.62 16.25
CA MET A 1 67.30 -92.61 17.20
C MET A 1 66.17 -92.93 18.16
N GLU A 2 66.13 -94.16 18.68
CA GLU A 2 64.91 -94.79 19.21
C GLU A 2 63.86 -95.07 18.11
N GLU A 3 63.03 -96.08 18.37
CA GLU A 3 62.14 -96.69 17.38
C GLU A 3 60.78 -96.00 17.39
N GLU A 4 60.33 -95.51 16.24
CA GLU A 4 58.92 -95.69 15.94
C GLU A 4 58.74 -97.16 15.51
N LYS A 5 58.27 -98.01 16.42
CA LYS A 5 57.55 -99.22 16.02
C LYS A 5 56.13 -98.83 15.60
N SER A 6 56.03 -97.92 14.63
CA SER A 6 54.76 -97.54 14.02
C SER A 6 54.21 -98.74 13.28
N HIS A 7 53.18 -99.32 13.90
CA HIS A 7 51.91 -99.52 13.23
C HIS A 7 51.80 -98.64 11.96
N LEU A 8 51.91 -99.25 10.78
CA LEU A 8 51.44 -98.59 9.57
C LEU A 8 49.97 -98.20 9.78
N ASP A 9 49.62 -97.01 9.34
CA ASP A 9 48.25 -96.53 9.32
C ASP A 9 47.35 -97.50 8.51
N GLU A 10 46.12 -97.71 8.99
CA GLU A 10 45.24 -98.76 8.46
C GLU A 10 44.73 -98.43 7.05
N GLU A 11 44.64 -97.15 6.69
CA GLU A 11 44.36 -96.73 5.31
C GLU A 11 45.52 -97.15 4.39
N THR A 12 46.78 -96.91 4.79
CA THR A 12 47.95 -97.32 4.02
C THR A 12 48.09 -98.84 3.92
N LYS A 13 47.75 -99.59 4.98
CA LYS A 13 47.69 -101.06 4.92
C LYS A 13 46.64 -101.55 3.92
N LYS A 14 45.44 -100.96 3.94
CA LYS A 14 44.38 -101.26 2.95
C LYS A 14 44.85 -100.98 1.53
N GLU A 15 45.47 -99.83 1.27
CA GLU A 15 45.99 -99.49 -0.06
C GLU A 15 47.05 -100.49 -0.54
N ILE A 16 47.98 -100.90 0.33
CA ILE A 16 49.01 -101.91 0.02
C ILE A 16 48.35 -103.26 -0.31
N ILE A 17 47.39 -103.72 0.51
CA ILE A 17 46.68 -104.99 0.29
C ILE A 17 45.84 -104.93 -0.99
N GLN A 18 45.17 -103.80 -1.26
CA GLN A 18 44.35 -103.61 -2.45
C GLN A 18 45.19 -103.48 -3.73
N SER A 19 46.38 -102.88 -3.65
CA SER A 19 47.36 -102.86 -4.74
C SER A 19 47.86 -104.27 -5.09
N LEU A 20 48.23 -105.07 -4.08
CA LEU A 20 48.61 -106.48 -4.23
C LEU A 20 47.49 -107.31 -4.86
N ASN A 21 46.27 -107.21 -4.33
CA ASN A 21 45.10 -107.93 -4.84
C ASN A 21 44.75 -107.53 -6.29
N ASN A 22 44.85 -106.26 -6.65
CA ASN A 22 44.62 -105.78 -8.03
C ASN A 22 45.66 -106.29 -9.03
N THR A 23 46.88 -106.59 -8.59
CA THR A 23 48.00 -106.99 -9.47
C THR A 23 48.10 -108.50 -9.65
N ILE A 24 47.77 -109.28 -8.60
CA ILE A 24 47.89 -110.75 -8.61
C ILE A 24 46.56 -111.41 -8.98
N GLY A 25 45.43 -110.90 -8.47
CA GLY A 25 44.10 -111.48 -8.66
C GLY A 25 43.85 -112.74 -7.82
N ALA A 26 42.77 -113.46 -8.13
CA ALA A 26 42.34 -114.64 -7.38
C ALA A 26 43.05 -115.96 -7.77
N ASP A 27 43.84 -115.96 -8.84
CA ASP A 27 44.66 -117.12 -9.24
C ASP A 27 46.10 -116.94 -8.73
N VAL A 28 46.46 -117.77 -7.76
CA VAL A 28 47.79 -117.81 -7.11
C VAL A 28 48.92 -118.11 -8.11
N ASN A 29 48.62 -118.65 -9.29
CA ASN A 29 49.62 -119.05 -10.28
C ASN A 29 50.13 -117.91 -11.19
N ASN A 30 49.66 -116.67 -10.99
CA ASN A 30 50.06 -115.50 -11.79
C ASN A 30 51.47 -114.95 -11.46
N LEU A 31 52.49 -115.81 -11.63
CA LEU A 31 53.89 -115.59 -11.25
C LEU A 31 54.55 -114.36 -11.89
N SER A 32 54.08 -113.89 -13.06
CA SER A 32 54.67 -112.75 -13.76
C SER A 32 54.40 -111.42 -13.03
N GLY A 33 53.26 -111.28 -12.34
CA GLY A 33 52.92 -110.07 -11.59
C GLY A 33 53.83 -109.84 -10.38
N ALA A 34 54.22 -110.91 -9.69
CA ALA A 34 54.99 -110.84 -8.44
C ALA A 34 56.40 -110.25 -8.63
N CYS A 35 57.17 -110.75 -9.61
CA CYS A 35 58.54 -110.26 -9.87
C CYS A 35 58.58 -108.80 -10.36
N SER A 36 57.50 -108.32 -10.98
CA SER A 36 57.38 -106.91 -11.40
C SER A 36 57.36 -105.97 -10.18
N LEU A 37 56.60 -106.34 -9.14
CA LEU A 37 56.38 -105.51 -7.95
C LEU A 37 57.64 -105.39 -7.07
N GLU A 38 58.38 -106.48 -6.86
CA GLU A 38 59.64 -106.48 -6.09
C GLU A 38 60.68 -105.51 -6.70
N SER A 39 60.79 -105.53 -8.03
CA SER A 39 61.73 -104.70 -8.80
C SER A 39 61.44 -103.21 -8.64
N GLU A 40 60.17 -102.82 -8.48
CA GLU A 40 59.78 -101.43 -8.28
C GLU A 40 60.06 -100.94 -6.84
N LEU A 41 59.75 -101.77 -5.83
CA LEU A 41 59.91 -101.40 -4.42
C LEU A 41 61.37 -101.17 -4.03
N ASN A 42 62.28 -102.03 -4.49
CA ASN A 42 63.73 -101.86 -4.26
C ASN A 42 64.25 -100.55 -4.89
N ARG A 43 63.73 -100.17 -6.07
CA ARG A 43 64.09 -98.92 -6.76
C ARG A 43 63.62 -97.68 -6.00
N LYS A 44 62.46 -97.72 -5.32
CA LYS A 44 61.96 -96.63 -4.46
C LYS A 44 62.84 -96.44 -3.21
N LYS A 45 63.23 -97.52 -2.52
CA LYS A 45 64.05 -97.45 -1.29
C LYS A 45 65.39 -96.73 -1.50
N ALA A 46 66.12 -97.07 -2.57
CA ALA A 46 67.43 -96.48 -2.85
C ALA A 46 67.38 -94.95 -3.05
N SER A 47 66.26 -94.41 -3.57
CA SER A 47 66.09 -92.97 -3.79
C SER A 47 66.08 -92.16 -2.49
N LEU A 48 65.47 -92.69 -1.42
CA LEU A 48 65.22 -91.90 -0.21
C LEU A 48 66.48 -91.73 0.66
N GLN A 49 67.33 -92.75 0.74
CA GLN A 49 68.57 -92.65 1.52
C GLN A 49 69.58 -91.65 0.95
N SER A 50 69.55 -91.41 -0.37
CA SER A 50 70.40 -90.43 -1.06
C SER A 50 70.08 -88.97 -0.70
N ILE A 51 68.82 -88.67 -0.35
CA ILE A 51 68.35 -87.30 -0.11
C ILE A 51 68.78 -86.78 1.27
N LEU A 52 68.83 -87.67 2.27
CA LEU A 52 69.01 -87.26 3.66
C LEU A 52 70.46 -86.83 3.99
N SER A 53 71.45 -87.51 3.42
CA SER A 53 72.88 -87.19 3.66
C SER A 53 73.33 -85.88 3.01
N ALA A 54 72.79 -85.55 1.84
CA ALA A 54 73.18 -84.36 1.07
C ALA A 54 72.95 -83.03 1.82
N SER A 55 72.02 -82.99 2.79
CA SER A 55 71.60 -81.74 3.44
C SER A 55 72.58 -81.21 4.50
N SER A 56 73.54 -82.01 4.98
CA SER A 56 74.42 -81.62 6.10
C SER A 56 75.62 -80.76 5.68
N ASP A 57 76.18 -80.98 4.49
CA ASP A 57 77.42 -80.33 4.02
C ASP A 57 77.16 -79.07 3.16
N GLU A 58 75.90 -78.80 2.81
CA GLU A 58 75.52 -77.85 1.76
C GLU A 58 75.53 -76.36 2.17
N VAL A 59 75.73 -76.01 3.44
CA VAL A 59 75.56 -74.62 3.91
C VAL A 59 76.69 -73.69 3.43
N PRO A 60 78.00 -74.02 3.54
CA PRO A 60 79.07 -73.14 3.08
C PRO A 60 79.12 -72.96 1.54
N THR A 61 78.63 -73.96 0.79
CA THR A 61 78.72 -74.02 -0.68
C THR A 61 77.57 -73.29 -1.39
N LYS A 62 76.46 -73.01 -0.69
CA LYS A 62 75.29 -72.36 -1.29
C LYS A 62 75.46 -70.87 -1.58
N LEU A 63 76.30 -70.13 -0.86
CA LEU A 63 76.43 -68.67 -1.02
C LEU A 63 76.98 -68.24 -2.41
N PRO A 64 78.07 -68.82 -2.96
CA PRO A 64 78.51 -68.50 -4.33
C PRO A 64 77.51 -68.96 -5.39
N SER A 65 76.80 -70.07 -5.15
CA SER A 65 75.76 -70.56 -6.05
C SER A 65 74.57 -69.60 -6.15
N ALA A 66 74.22 -68.94 -5.04
CA ALA A 66 73.15 -67.94 -4.98
C ALA A 66 73.51 -66.68 -5.79
N ILE A 67 74.75 -66.19 -5.69
CA ILE A 67 75.26 -65.07 -6.51
C ILE A 67 75.18 -65.44 -8.00
N LYS A 68 75.68 -66.62 -8.39
CA LYS A 68 75.61 -67.09 -9.79
C LYS A 68 74.17 -67.28 -10.29
N LYS A 69 73.23 -67.61 -9.40
CA LYS A 69 71.78 -67.62 -9.69
C LYS A 69 71.22 -66.20 -9.87
N ALA A 70 71.65 -65.23 -9.05
CA ALA A 70 71.25 -63.84 -9.20
C ALA A 70 71.75 -63.21 -10.52
N GLU A 71 72.99 -63.50 -10.93
CA GLU A 71 73.51 -63.12 -12.25
C GLU A 71 72.70 -63.74 -13.40
N SER A 72 72.37 -65.03 -13.28
CA SER A 72 71.53 -65.74 -14.26
C SER A 72 70.13 -65.14 -14.34
N ASN A 73 69.54 -64.79 -13.19
CA ASN A 73 68.24 -64.13 -13.11
C ASN A 73 68.28 -62.72 -13.71
N SER A 74 69.36 -61.94 -13.50
CA SER A 74 69.52 -60.63 -14.15
C SER A 74 69.55 -60.78 -15.67
N LYS A 75 70.38 -61.69 -16.21
CA LYS A 75 70.42 -61.97 -17.65
C LYS A 75 69.07 -62.43 -18.21
N GLN A 76 68.27 -63.15 -17.42
CA GLN A 76 66.91 -63.53 -17.78
C GLN A 76 65.92 -62.35 -17.74
N ILE A 77 66.05 -61.44 -16.77
CA ILE A 77 65.28 -60.19 -16.69
C ILE A 77 65.61 -59.27 -17.87
N ASP A 78 66.89 -59.15 -18.24
CA ASP A 78 67.33 -58.36 -19.40
C ASP A 78 66.80 -58.96 -20.72
N ASN A 79 66.87 -60.29 -20.89
CA ASN A 79 66.25 -60.99 -22.01
C ASN A 79 64.72 -60.77 -22.08
N ILE A 80 64.03 -60.71 -20.93
CA ILE A 80 62.60 -60.37 -20.85
C ILE A 80 62.36 -58.89 -21.18
N ARG A 81 63.25 -57.97 -20.75
CA ARG A 81 63.20 -56.54 -21.08
C ARG A 81 63.37 -56.31 -22.58
N ASP A 82 64.30 -57.02 -23.21
CA ASP A 82 64.53 -56.98 -24.67
C ASP A 82 63.34 -57.56 -25.45
N LYS A 83 62.80 -58.70 -25.00
CA LYS A 83 61.55 -59.26 -25.56
C LYS A 83 60.37 -58.29 -25.43
N ARG A 84 60.24 -57.60 -24.29
CA ARG A 84 59.22 -56.55 -24.08
C ARG A 84 59.45 -55.37 -25.03
N CYS A 85 60.68 -54.91 -25.18
CA CYS A 85 61.05 -53.82 -26.09
C CYS A 85 60.76 -54.18 -27.56
N HIS A 86 61.08 -55.41 -27.97
CA HIS A 86 60.75 -55.94 -29.29
C HIS A 86 59.24 -56.09 -29.49
N LEU A 87 58.50 -56.56 -28.48
CA LEU A 87 57.04 -56.68 -28.54
C LEU A 87 56.36 -55.31 -28.64
N ILE A 88 56.85 -54.30 -27.90
CA ILE A 88 56.38 -52.90 -28.01
C ILE A 88 56.62 -52.39 -29.43
N LYS A 89 57.82 -52.52 -29.98
CA LYS A 89 58.12 -52.12 -31.38
C LYS A 89 57.25 -52.86 -32.41
N LYS A 90 56.94 -54.14 -32.17
CA LYS A 90 56.03 -54.93 -33.00
C LYS A 90 54.57 -54.50 -32.87
N LEU A 91 54.16 -54.01 -31.69
CA LEU A 91 52.83 -53.47 -31.43
C LEU A 91 52.67 -52.07 -32.04
N GLU A 92 53.66 -51.19 -31.87
CA GLU A 92 53.74 -49.86 -32.50
C GLU A 92 53.68 -49.98 -34.03
N SER A 93 54.55 -50.80 -34.64
CA SER A 93 54.53 -51.01 -36.10
C SER A 93 53.28 -51.75 -36.59
N PHE A 94 52.59 -52.53 -35.75
CA PHE A 94 51.27 -53.04 -36.09
C PHE A 94 50.24 -51.90 -36.08
N PHE A 95 50.18 -51.09 -35.02
CA PHE A 95 49.29 -49.94 -34.90
C PHE A 95 49.46 -48.97 -36.07
N THR A 96 50.67 -48.50 -36.37
CA THR A 96 50.96 -47.59 -37.51
C THR A 96 50.55 -48.20 -38.86
N ARG A 97 50.60 -49.54 -39.01
CA ARG A 97 50.15 -50.24 -40.22
C ARG A 97 48.63 -50.40 -40.29
N THR A 98 47.93 -50.50 -39.16
CA THR A 98 46.46 -50.56 -39.10
C THR A 98 45.79 -49.19 -39.07
N GLU A 99 46.47 -48.16 -38.58
CA GLU A 99 45.99 -46.78 -38.46
C GLU A 99 45.41 -46.18 -39.75
N PRO A 100 46.01 -46.35 -40.96
CA PRO A 100 45.37 -45.89 -42.19
C PRO A 100 44.08 -46.67 -42.53
N LEU A 101 44.01 -47.95 -42.17
CA LEU A 101 42.80 -48.76 -42.37
C LEU A 101 41.69 -48.36 -41.39
N THR A 102 42.00 -48.10 -40.12
CA THR A 102 41.00 -47.62 -39.15
C THR A 102 40.54 -46.21 -39.49
N LYS A 103 41.43 -45.31 -39.95
CA LYS A 103 41.04 -43.97 -40.40
C LYS A 103 40.14 -43.98 -41.64
N GLU A 104 40.40 -44.85 -42.60
CA GLU A 104 39.49 -45.03 -43.75
C GLU A 104 38.18 -45.69 -43.33
N LEU A 105 38.20 -46.66 -42.41
CA LEU A 105 36.97 -47.31 -41.90
C LEU A 105 36.10 -46.33 -41.09
N ASP A 106 36.68 -45.51 -40.21
CA ASP A 106 36.02 -44.42 -39.49
C ASP A 106 35.39 -43.40 -40.46
N LYS A 107 36.09 -43.10 -41.56
CA LYS A 107 35.56 -42.25 -42.62
C LYS A 107 34.38 -42.90 -43.32
N ARG A 108 34.44 -44.20 -43.66
CA ARG A 108 33.30 -44.93 -44.23
C ARG A 108 32.12 -45.00 -43.28
N PHE A 109 32.32 -45.19 -41.98
CA PHE A 109 31.23 -45.14 -41.00
C PHE A 109 30.63 -43.72 -40.87
N LYS A 110 31.44 -42.66 -40.97
CA LYS A 110 30.93 -41.28 -41.03
C LYS A 110 30.16 -41.00 -42.33
N ASP A 111 30.65 -41.48 -43.46
CA ASP A 111 29.96 -41.36 -44.76
C ASP A 111 28.62 -42.14 -44.74
N ILE A 112 28.59 -43.34 -44.13
CA ILE A 112 27.36 -44.13 -43.90
C ILE A 112 26.39 -43.39 -42.98
N GLY A 113 26.83 -42.91 -41.82
CA GLY A 113 25.97 -42.17 -40.89
C GLY A 113 25.34 -40.93 -41.52
N ARG A 114 26.09 -40.21 -42.38
CA ARG A 114 25.55 -39.06 -43.15
C ARG A 114 24.56 -39.49 -44.24
N LEU A 115 24.69 -40.69 -44.80
CA LEU A 115 23.69 -41.26 -45.72
C LEU A 115 22.44 -41.73 -44.95
N GLU A 116 22.58 -42.27 -43.74
CA GLU A 116 21.46 -42.62 -42.85
C GLU A 116 20.69 -41.38 -42.38
N GLU A 117 21.40 -40.28 -42.04
CA GLU A 117 20.81 -38.95 -41.80
C GLU A 117 20.00 -38.46 -43.01
N VAL A 118 20.53 -38.61 -44.24
CA VAL A 118 19.85 -38.20 -45.48
C VAL A 118 18.66 -39.10 -45.82
N VAL A 119 18.73 -40.41 -45.55
CA VAL A 119 17.58 -41.32 -45.70
C VAL A 119 16.48 -40.96 -44.69
N SER A 120 16.85 -40.73 -43.42
CA SER A 120 15.93 -40.23 -42.40
C SER A 120 15.29 -38.90 -42.81
N TYR A 121 16.08 -37.98 -43.39
CA TYR A 121 15.61 -36.71 -43.94
C TYR A 121 14.50 -36.93 -44.97
N PHE A 122 14.72 -37.74 -46.01
CA PHE A 122 13.70 -37.98 -47.04
C PHE A 122 12.49 -38.77 -46.53
N ASN A 123 12.67 -39.71 -45.61
CA ASN A 123 11.55 -40.45 -45.01
C ASN A 123 10.58 -39.54 -44.27
N MET A 124 11.06 -38.51 -43.56
CA MET A 124 10.20 -37.51 -42.91
C MET A 124 9.41 -36.66 -43.92
N TYR A 125 9.99 -36.35 -45.09
CA TYR A 125 9.26 -35.67 -46.17
C TYR A 125 8.18 -36.57 -46.79
N SER A 126 8.48 -37.85 -47.05
CA SER A 126 7.46 -38.81 -47.53
C SER A 126 6.31 -38.89 -46.54
N MET A 127 6.60 -39.19 -45.27
CA MET A 127 5.58 -39.36 -44.23
C MET A 127 4.65 -38.15 -44.10
N MET A 128 5.15 -36.93 -44.30
CA MET A 128 4.35 -35.70 -44.28
C MET A 128 3.48 -35.52 -45.52
N ASP A 129 3.94 -35.88 -46.71
CA ASP A 129 3.08 -35.88 -47.91
C ASP A 129 2.09 -37.06 -47.89
N ASP A 130 2.48 -38.22 -47.36
CA ASP A 130 1.61 -39.39 -47.17
C ASP A 130 0.42 -39.03 -46.26
N ILE A 131 0.66 -38.45 -45.06
CA ILE A 131 -0.41 -37.97 -44.17
C ILE A 131 -1.23 -36.86 -44.86
N SER A 132 -0.60 -35.95 -45.60
CA SER A 132 -1.27 -34.91 -46.37
C SER A 132 -2.17 -35.50 -47.48
N ASN A 133 -1.76 -36.59 -48.12
CA ASN A 133 -2.53 -37.30 -49.15
C ASN A 133 -3.68 -38.12 -48.55
N GLU A 134 -3.51 -38.70 -47.36
CA GLU A 134 -4.61 -39.26 -46.57
C GLU A 134 -5.63 -38.17 -46.19
N MET A 135 -5.17 -37.01 -45.71
CA MET A 135 -6.04 -35.88 -45.33
C MET A 135 -6.77 -35.27 -46.54
N LYS A 136 -6.19 -35.24 -47.74
CA LYS A 136 -6.88 -34.83 -48.99
C LYS A 136 -8.02 -35.79 -49.39
N GLN A 137 -7.96 -37.06 -48.97
CA GLN A 137 -8.91 -38.11 -49.37
C GLN A 137 -9.98 -38.40 -48.30
N CYS A 138 -9.66 -38.13 -47.03
CA CYS A 138 -10.57 -38.35 -45.91
C CYS A 138 -11.78 -37.38 -45.93
N LYS A 139 -12.92 -37.84 -45.42
CA LYS A 139 -14.18 -37.07 -45.32
C LYS A 139 -14.80 -37.07 -43.91
N ASP A 140 -14.10 -37.64 -42.94
CA ASP A 140 -14.55 -37.76 -41.55
C ASP A 140 -13.73 -36.80 -40.68
N ASP A 141 -14.43 -35.87 -40.02
CA ASP A 141 -13.83 -34.86 -39.15
C ASP A 141 -13.01 -35.51 -38.01
N GLU A 142 -13.39 -36.68 -37.48
CA GLU A 142 -12.61 -37.37 -36.43
C GLU A 142 -11.26 -37.89 -36.96
N GLN A 143 -11.28 -38.52 -38.14
CA GLN A 143 -10.07 -39.04 -38.78
C GLN A 143 -9.15 -37.90 -39.23
N LEU A 144 -9.70 -36.83 -39.81
CA LEU A 144 -8.95 -35.64 -40.21
C LEU A 144 -8.22 -35.00 -39.02
N VAL A 145 -8.90 -34.82 -37.88
CA VAL A 145 -8.30 -34.28 -36.65
C VAL A 145 -7.26 -35.24 -36.08
N THR A 146 -7.48 -36.55 -36.18
CA THR A 146 -6.52 -37.57 -35.75
C THR A 146 -5.24 -37.55 -36.60
N LEU A 147 -5.36 -37.42 -37.93
CA LEU A 147 -4.23 -37.29 -38.85
C LEU A 147 -3.45 -35.99 -38.61
N TYR A 148 -4.16 -34.88 -38.42
CA TYR A 148 -3.52 -33.60 -38.04
C TYR A 148 -2.80 -33.70 -36.69
N THR A 149 -3.37 -34.41 -35.71
CA THR A 149 -2.73 -34.60 -34.40
C THR A 149 -1.42 -35.38 -34.52
N LYS A 150 -1.34 -36.40 -35.42
CA LYS A 150 -0.07 -37.07 -35.76
C LYS A 150 0.92 -36.10 -36.41
N MET A 151 0.49 -35.32 -37.42
CA MET A 151 1.33 -34.33 -38.10
C MET A 151 1.91 -33.29 -37.13
N LYS A 152 1.08 -32.76 -36.24
CA LYS A 152 1.45 -31.83 -35.15
C LYS A 152 2.46 -32.47 -34.19
N GLN A 153 2.30 -33.74 -33.81
CA GLN A 153 3.26 -34.45 -32.97
C GLN A 153 4.62 -34.60 -33.65
N ILE A 154 4.66 -35.01 -34.92
CA ILE A 154 5.90 -35.12 -35.73
C ILE A 154 6.61 -33.76 -35.82
N CYS A 155 5.86 -32.67 -35.99
CA CYS A 155 6.41 -31.30 -36.01
C CYS A 155 6.98 -30.85 -34.64
N ILE A 156 6.44 -31.34 -33.53
CA ILE A 156 6.96 -31.06 -32.17
C ILE A 156 8.24 -31.87 -31.91
N GLU A 157 8.27 -33.15 -32.26
CA GLU A 157 9.43 -34.03 -32.06
C GLU A 157 10.66 -33.57 -32.86
N ASN A 158 10.44 -33.04 -34.07
CA ASN A 158 11.52 -32.64 -34.99
C ASN A 158 11.83 -31.13 -34.98
N GLN A 159 11.43 -30.41 -33.92
CA GLN A 159 11.51 -28.94 -33.83
C GLN A 159 12.90 -28.31 -34.05
N LYS A 160 13.98 -29.08 -33.86
CA LYS A 160 15.38 -28.64 -33.98
C LYS A 160 16.07 -29.03 -35.29
N ALA A 161 15.41 -29.80 -36.15
CA ALA A 161 15.96 -30.19 -37.45
C ALA A 161 15.93 -29.00 -38.44
N HIS A 162 16.81 -29.02 -39.45
CA HIS A 162 16.75 -28.09 -40.59
C HIS A 162 15.36 -28.10 -41.27
N GLN A 163 14.67 -29.22 -41.21
CA GLN A 163 13.31 -29.42 -41.73
C GLN A 163 12.22 -28.64 -40.98
N ALA A 164 12.48 -28.17 -39.76
CA ALA A 164 11.46 -27.63 -38.87
C ALA A 164 10.70 -26.43 -39.45
N ALA A 165 11.30 -25.66 -40.37
CA ALA A 165 10.60 -24.62 -41.13
C ALA A 165 9.52 -25.22 -42.05
N HIS A 166 9.87 -26.16 -42.92
CA HIS A 166 8.94 -26.84 -43.83
C HIS A 166 7.87 -27.63 -43.06
N LEU A 167 8.25 -28.33 -41.98
CA LEU A 167 7.29 -29.05 -41.13
C LEU A 167 6.26 -28.10 -40.50
N LYS A 168 6.68 -26.91 -40.05
CA LYS A 168 5.78 -25.86 -39.53
C LYS A 168 4.88 -25.30 -40.63
N GLU A 169 5.42 -24.95 -41.80
CA GLU A 169 4.63 -24.44 -42.94
C GLU A 169 3.54 -25.43 -43.37
N TYR A 170 3.88 -26.71 -43.49
CA TYR A 170 2.94 -27.75 -43.91
C TYR A 170 1.89 -28.05 -42.82
N THR A 171 2.28 -28.03 -41.54
CA THR A 171 1.35 -28.15 -40.41
C THR A 171 0.42 -26.94 -40.31
N HIS A 172 0.92 -25.73 -40.56
CA HIS A 172 0.13 -24.49 -40.52
C HIS A 172 -0.84 -24.38 -41.71
N TYR A 173 -0.44 -24.86 -42.90
CA TYR A 173 -1.34 -25.02 -44.05
C TYR A 173 -2.54 -25.91 -43.66
N TRP A 174 -2.28 -27.10 -43.13
CA TRP A 174 -3.34 -28.01 -42.69
C TRP A 174 -4.15 -27.51 -41.50
N HIS A 175 -3.54 -26.74 -40.58
CA HIS A 175 -4.27 -26.06 -39.51
C HIS A 175 -5.34 -25.15 -40.09
N ASN A 176 -4.99 -24.25 -41.02
CA ASN A 176 -5.94 -23.30 -41.58
C ASN A 176 -7.03 -24.00 -42.41
N VAL A 177 -6.70 -25.02 -43.20
CA VAL A 177 -7.69 -25.83 -43.94
C VAL A 177 -8.71 -26.49 -43.00
N LEU A 178 -8.25 -27.16 -41.94
CA LEU A 178 -9.16 -27.79 -40.97
C LEU A 178 -9.94 -26.78 -40.14
N LYS A 179 -9.31 -25.68 -39.75
CA LYS A 179 -9.92 -24.58 -39.00
C LYS A 179 -11.08 -23.96 -39.75
N ASP A 180 -10.94 -23.67 -41.04
CA ASP A 180 -12.03 -23.11 -41.84
C ASP A 180 -13.14 -24.16 -42.08
N HIS A 181 -12.80 -25.43 -42.31
CA HIS A 181 -13.76 -26.53 -42.44
C HIS A 181 -14.60 -26.73 -41.17
N LEU A 182 -13.92 -26.95 -40.04
CA LEU A 182 -14.55 -27.19 -38.74
C LEU A 182 -15.28 -25.95 -38.22
N THR A 183 -14.76 -24.73 -38.45
CA THR A 183 -15.47 -23.49 -38.10
C THR A 183 -16.77 -23.36 -38.88
N LYS A 184 -16.80 -23.74 -40.16
CA LYS A 184 -18.03 -23.73 -40.96
C LYS A 184 -19.06 -24.74 -40.43
N HIS A 185 -18.63 -25.99 -40.15
CA HIS A 185 -19.50 -27.00 -39.52
C HIS A 185 -20.01 -26.53 -38.15
N TYR A 186 -19.16 -25.85 -37.36
CA TYR A 186 -19.54 -25.26 -36.08
C TYR A 186 -20.56 -24.14 -36.25
N GLU A 187 -20.36 -23.20 -37.18
CA GLU A 187 -21.33 -22.14 -37.48
C GLU A 187 -22.68 -22.69 -37.96
N ASP A 188 -22.71 -23.81 -38.68
CA ASP A 188 -23.96 -24.49 -39.08
C ASP A 188 -24.65 -25.23 -37.92
N VAL A 189 -23.90 -25.71 -36.92
CA VAL A 189 -24.48 -26.24 -35.66
C VAL A 189 -24.93 -25.12 -34.71
N LEU A 190 -24.20 -23.99 -34.64
CA LEU A 190 -24.61 -22.81 -33.87
C LEU A 190 -25.97 -22.25 -34.33
N LYS A 191 -26.26 -22.30 -35.63
CA LYS A 191 -27.60 -21.95 -36.17
C LYS A 191 -28.69 -22.89 -35.64
N GLN A 192 -28.43 -24.19 -35.54
CA GLN A 192 -29.38 -25.18 -34.98
C GLN A 192 -29.58 -25.01 -33.47
N ILE A 193 -28.60 -24.40 -32.78
CA ILE A 193 -28.66 -24.06 -31.34
C ILE A 193 -29.38 -22.71 -31.09
N ASN A 194 -29.70 -21.96 -32.15
CA ASN A 194 -30.12 -20.55 -32.08
C ASN A 194 -29.11 -19.66 -31.34
N TRP A 195 -27.81 -19.84 -31.62
CA TRP A 195 -26.74 -18.99 -31.08
C TRP A 195 -26.48 -17.76 -31.97
N PRO A 196 -26.29 -16.55 -31.41
CA PRO A 196 -26.34 -16.21 -29.99
C PRO A 196 -27.74 -16.31 -29.39
N LEU A 197 -27.80 -16.79 -28.16
CA LEU A 197 -29.05 -17.05 -27.43
C LEU A 197 -29.87 -15.76 -27.29
N SER A 198 -31.19 -15.93 -27.30
CA SER A 198 -32.15 -14.87 -27.05
C SER A 198 -32.84 -15.14 -25.72
N SER A 199 -32.87 -14.16 -24.81
CA SER A 199 -33.30 -14.29 -23.41
C SER A 199 -34.79 -14.67 -23.19
N ALA A 200 -35.51 -15.03 -24.26
CA ALA A 200 -36.94 -15.37 -24.23
C ALA A 200 -37.25 -16.88 -24.15
N GLU A 201 -36.44 -17.73 -24.77
CA GLU A 201 -36.72 -19.18 -24.86
C GLU A 201 -35.42 -20.00 -24.84
N THR A 202 -35.33 -20.98 -23.92
CA THR A 202 -34.31 -22.03 -24.00
C THR A 202 -34.85 -23.15 -24.91
N PRO A 203 -34.28 -23.40 -26.10
CA PRO A 203 -34.82 -24.43 -26.99
C PRO A 203 -34.66 -25.82 -26.36
N GLN A 204 -35.62 -26.72 -26.59
CA GLN A 204 -35.44 -28.15 -26.30
C GLN A 204 -34.46 -28.77 -27.32
N LEU A 205 -33.17 -28.52 -27.08
CA LEU A 205 -32.05 -29.00 -27.87
C LEU A 205 -32.03 -30.53 -27.91
N SER A 206 -31.98 -31.10 -29.11
CA SER A 206 -31.88 -32.55 -29.25
C SER A 206 -30.49 -33.03 -28.78
N LYS A 207 -30.44 -34.21 -28.16
CA LYS A 207 -29.17 -34.84 -27.74
C LYS A 207 -28.21 -35.05 -28.91
N GLU A 208 -28.72 -35.20 -30.13
CA GLU A 208 -27.91 -35.33 -31.34
C GLU A 208 -27.20 -34.03 -31.71
N VAL A 209 -27.89 -32.88 -31.66
CA VAL A 209 -27.29 -31.55 -31.92
C VAL A 209 -26.26 -31.21 -30.86
N LEU A 210 -26.54 -31.50 -29.58
CA LEU A 210 -25.58 -31.31 -28.49
C LEU A 210 -24.36 -32.22 -28.62
N ASN A 211 -24.52 -33.49 -29.00
CA ASN A 211 -23.38 -34.38 -29.26
C ASN A 211 -22.53 -33.90 -30.46
N LYS A 212 -23.17 -33.43 -31.54
CA LYS A 212 -22.47 -32.83 -32.70
C LYS A 212 -21.68 -31.58 -32.29
N PHE A 213 -22.30 -30.69 -31.51
CA PHE A 213 -21.63 -29.54 -30.92
C PHE A 213 -20.42 -29.94 -30.07
N SER A 214 -20.59 -30.88 -29.13
CA SER A 214 -19.48 -31.33 -28.26
C SER A 214 -18.32 -31.96 -29.04
N ASN A 215 -18.62 -32.74 -30.09
CA ASN A 215 -17.58 -33.32 -30.95
C ASN A 215 -16.81 -32.23 -31.72
N LEU A 216 -17.51 -31.28 -32.35
CA LEU A 216 -16.84 -30.17 -33.05
C LEU A 216 -16.06 -29.27 -32.07
N THR A 217 -16.56 -29.01 -30.86
CA THR A 217 -15.83 -28.30 -29.79
C THR A 217 -14.53 -29.03 -29.43
N ARG A 218 -14.58 -30.36 -29.26
CA ARG A 218 -13.38 -31.20 -29.03
C ARG A 218 -12.39 -31.08 -30.19
N TYR A 219 -12.87 -31.12 -31.44
CA TYR A 219 -12.00 -30.99 -32.61
C TYR A 219 -11.31 -29.63 -32.67
N LEU A 220 -12.04 -28.54 -32.45
CA LEU A 220 -11.51 -27.18 -32.40
C LEU A 220 -10.45 -27.00 -31.29
N PHE A 221 -10.60 -27.65 -30.13
CA PHE A 221 -9.55 -27.70 -29.10
C PHE A 221 -8.31 -28.49 -29.54
N LEU A 222 -8.48 -29.65 -30.18
CA LEU A 222 -7.35 -30.49 -30.61
C LEU A 222 -6.49 -29.82 -31.70
N ILE A 223 -7.13 -29.14 -32.65
CA ILE A 223 -6.42 -28.43 -33.74
C ILE A 223 -5.80 -27.08 -33.33
N GLN A 224 -6.01 -26.60 -32.10
CA GLN A 224 -5.41 -25.37 -31.58
C GLN A 224 -3.88 -25.38 -31.74
N GLU A 225 -3.29 -24.35 -32.34
CA GLU A 225 -1.83 -24.25 -32.49
C GLU A 225 -1.15 -23.87 -31.16
N PRO A 226 0.08 -24.35 -30.90
CA PRO A 226 0.91 -23.88 -29.79
C PRO A 226 1.22 -22.39 -29.89
N LYS A 227 1.32 -21.74 -28.73
CA LYS A 227 1.44 -20.29 -28.56
C LYS A 227 2.69 -19.67 -29.23
N ASP A 228 3.70 -20.48 -29.52
CA ASP A 228 4.97 -20.08 -30.17
C ASP A 228 4.90 -19.96 -31.71
N ILE A 229 3.82 -20.43 -32.35
CA ILE A 229 3.68 -20.43 -33.83
C ILE A 229 2.92 -19.20 -34.32
N THR A 230 1.95 -18.72 -33.52
CA THR A 230 1.25 -17.47 -33.78
C THR A 230 2.17 -16.28 -33.47
N ALA A 231 2.92 -15.83 -34.47
CA ALA A 231 3.64 -14.56 -34.41
C ALA A 231 2.69 -13.43 -33.94
N THR A 232 3.17 -12.60 -33.02
CA THR A 232 2.36 -11.69 -32.18
C THR A 232 1.55 -10.69 -33.00
N THR A 233 0.40 -11.13 -33.48
CA THR A 233 -0.55 -10.32 -34.23
C THR A 233 -1.30 -9.51 -33.20
N SER A 234 -0.97 -8.21 -33.09
CA SER A 234 -1.40 -7.33 -32.00
C SER A 234 -2.92 -7.09 -31.97
N THR A 235 -3.65 -8.02 -31.36
CA THR A 235 -5.11 -8.08 -31.27
C THR A 235 -5.69 -7.15 -30.19
N GLY A 236 -5.19 -5.91 -30.15
CA GLY A 236 -5.71 -4.79 -29.35
C GLY A 236 -5.25 -4.77 -27.89
N ASP A 237 -4.91 -3.58 -27.39
CA ASP A 237 -4.45 -3.31 -26.01
C ASP A 237 -5.39 -3.82 -24.89
N PHE A 238 -6.63 -4.16 -25.23
CA PHE A 238 -7.72 -4.44 -24.29
C PHE A 238 -8.03 -5.92 -24.08
N VAL A 239 -7.29 -6.82 -24.72
CA VAL A 239 -7.32 -8.25 -24.40
C VAL A 239 -6.32 -8.49 -23.26
N GLN A 240 -6.80 -8.42 -22.01
CA GLN A 240 -6.03 -8.83 -20.84
C GLN A 240 -5.97 -10.37 -20.76
N GLY A 241 -5.19 -10.97 -21.67
CA GLY A 241 -5.07 -12.41 -21.85
C GLY A 241 -4.42 -12.75 -23.19
N GLN A 242 -4.18 -14.04 -23.41
CA GLN A 242 -3.75 -14.53 -24.72
C GLN A 242 -4.95 -14.61 -25.68
N ASP A 243 -4.69 -14.60 -26.99
CA ASP A 243 -5.72 -14.73 -28.03
C ASP A 243 -6.56 -16.01 -27.76
N PRO A 244 -7.88 -15.89 -27.49
CA PRO A 244 -8.64 -16.95 -26.80
C PRO A 244 -8.73 -18.26 -27.59
N CYS A 245 -9.08 -19.36 -26.94
CA CYS A 245 -9.13 -20.66 -27.59
C CYS A 245 -10.10 -20.68 -28.78
N LEU A 246 -9.79 -21.51 -29.79
CA LEU A 246 -10.51 -21.53 -31.06
C LEU A 246 -12.04 -21.73 -30.92
N PRO A 247 -12.58 -22.59 -30.02
CA PRO A 247 -14.02 -22.66 -29.77
C PRO A 247 -14.62 -21.32 -29.31
N VAL A 248 -13.98 -20.63 -28.36
CA VAL A 248 -14.43 -19.33 -27.83
C VAL A 248 -14.36 -18.25 -28.91
N ARG A 249 -13.31 -18.23 -29.75
CA ARG A 249 -13.21 -17.32 -30.90
C ARG A 249 -14.38 -17.45 -31.87
N VAL A 250 -14.84 -18.67 -32.15
CA VAL A 250 -15.99 -18.91 -33.03
C VAL A 250 -17.30 -18.54 -32.32
N LEU A 251 -17.47 -18.86 -31.04
CA LEU A 251 -18.65 -18.46 -30.24
C LEU A 251 -18.81 -16.93 -30.14
N LEU A 252 -17.70 -16.20 -30.01
CA LEU A 252 -17.68 -14.73 -29.99
C LEU A 252 -17.98 -14.10 -31.35
N ARG A 253 -17.65 -14.74 -32.48
CA ARG A 253 -17.72 -14.15 -33.83
C ARG A 253 -19.12 -13.56 -34.18
N PRO A 254 -20.26 -14.22 -33.92
CA PRO A 254 -21.58 -13.62 -34.13
C PRO A 254 -21.89 -12.44 -33.20
N LEU A 255 -21.44 -12.51 -31.93
CA LEU A 255 -21.59 -11.42 -30.95
C LEU A 255 -20.74 -10.20 -31.34
N LYS A 256 -19.49 -10.39 -31.77
CA LYS A 256 -18.64 -9.31 -32.33
C LYS A 256 -19.31 -8.63 -33.52
N LYS A 257 -19.89 -9.39 -34.46
CA LYS A 257 -20.66 -8.85 -35.61
C LYS A 257 -21.89 -8.06 -35.15
N ARG A 258 -22.67 -8.56 -34.18
CA ARG A 258 -23.86 -7.88 -33.63
C ARG A 258 -23.48 -6.59 -32.89
N PHE A 259 -22.40 -6.62 -32.10
CA PHE A 259 -21.87 -5.46 -31.39
C PHE A 259 -21.48 -4.34 -32.36
N ALA A 260 -20.64 -4.65 -33.35
CA ALA A 260 -20.25 -3.69 -34.38
C ALA A 260 -21.47 -3.14 -35.12
N PHE A 261 -22.40 -4.00 -35.54
CA PHE A 261 -23.61 -3.59 -36.26
C PHE A 261 -24.48 -2.58 -35.51
N HIS A 262 -24.59 -2.69 -34.17
CA HIS A 262 -25.40 -1.77 -33.36
C HIS A 262 -24.63 -0.55 -32.84
N PHE A 263 -23.40 -0.74 -32.36
CA PHE A 263 -22.68 0.27 -31.57
C PHE A 263 -21.55 0.99 -32.32
N THR A 264 -21.30 0.67 -33.60
CA THR A 264 -20.40 1.43 -34.47
C THR A 264 -21.10 1.99 -35.72
N GLY A 265 -20.45 2.94 -36.39
CA GLY A 265 -21.05 3.66 -37.53
C GLY A 265 -22.09 4.70 -37.12
N SER A 266 -23.02 5.01 -38.03
CA SER A 266 -23.94 6.15 -37.96
C SER A 266 -25.35 5.82 -37.43
N ARG A 267 -25.53 4.68 -36.73
CA ARG A 267 -26.83 4.31 -36.17
C ARG A 267 -27.16 5.15 -34.93
N GLN A 268 -28.46 5.35 -34.67
CA GLN A 268 -28.94 5.90 -33.39
C GLN A 268 -28.42 5.11 -32.17
N THR A 269 -28.24 3.79 -32.30
CA THR A 269 -27.67 2.91 -31.26
C THR A 269 -26.16 3.07 -31.07
N ALA A 270 -25.45 3.74 -31.97
CA ALA A 270 -24.01 4.00 -31.88
C ALA A 270 -23.68 5.36 -31.23
N ARG A 271 -24.67 6.02 -30.63
CA ARG A 271 -24.53 7.30 -29.92
C ARG A 271 -23.40 7.27 -28.88
N ILE A 272 -22.59 8.33 -28.86
CA ILE A 272 -21.48 8.47 -27.90
C ILE A 272 -21.97 8.96 -26.55
N ASP A 273 -23.03 9.79 -26.53
CA ASP A 273 -23.68 10.35 -25.35
C ASP A 273 -24.33 9.31 -24.42
N ARG A 274 -24.61 8.09 -24.92
CA ARG A 274 -25.23 6.99 -24.17
C ARG A 274 -24.33 5.75 -24.07
N PRO A 275 -23.19 5.81 -23.35
CA PRO A 275 -22.29 4.68 -23.18
C PRO A 275 -22.97 3.49 -22.48
N GLU A 276 -23.95 3.74 -21.62
CA GLU A 276 -24.71 2.72 -20.90
C GLU A 276 -25.39 1.72 -21.85
N TRP A 277 -25.67 2.10 -23.10
CA TRP A 277 -26.28 1.21 -24.09
C TRP A 277 -25.39 0.04 -24.51
N PHE A 278 -24.09 0.27 -24.75
CA PHE A 278 -23.17 -0.81 -25.13
C PHE A 278 -22.65 -1.56 -23.90
N LEU A 279 -22.50 -0.88 -22.76
CA LEU A 279 -22.14 -1.49 -21.48
C LEU A 279 -23.24 -2.47 -21.03
N THR A 280 -24.49 -2.00 -20.90
CA THR A 280 -25.63 -2.84 -20.51
C THR A 280 -25.82 -4.01 -21.48
N GLN A 281 -25.72 -3.80 -22.79
CA GLN A 281 -25.89 -4.90 -23.75
C GLN A 281 -24.80 -5.97 -23.64
N THR A 282 -23.55 -5.56 -23.38
CA THR A 282 -22.43 -6.49 -23.11
C THR A 282 -22.68 -7.30 -21.84
N LEU A 283 -23.13 -6.63 -20.77
CA LEU A 283 -23.47 -7.25 -19.49
C LEU A 283 -24.61 -8.27 -19.62
N THR A 284 -25.66 -7.94 -20.38
CA THR A 284 -26.77 -8.85 -20.69
C THR A 284 -26.29 -10.07 -21.46
N TRP A 285 -25.40 -9.93 -22.45
CA TRP A 285 -24.86 -11.09 -23.17
C TRP A 285 -24.00 -12.00 -22.28
N ILE A 286 -23.19 -11.44 -21.37
CA ILE A 286 -22.47 -12.23 -20.36
C ILE A 286 -23.46 -13.03 -19.50
N LYS A 287 -24.47 -12.36 -18.94
CA LYS A 287 -25.53 -12.98 -18.13
C LYS A 287 -26.28 -14.09 -18.88
N ASP A 288 -26.68 -13.85 -20.13
CA ASP A 288 -27.44 -14.79 -20.99
C ASP A 288 -26.62 -16.02 -21.45
N HIS A 289 -25.30 -15.88 -21.68
CA HIS A 289 -24.51 -16.88 -22.43
C HIS A 289 -23.50 -17.68 -21.59
N GLN A 290 -22.99 -17.13 -20.49
CA GLN A 290 -21.87 -17.76 -19.75
C GLN A 290 -22.21 -19.15 -19.21
N GLU A 291 -23.45 -19.40 -18.76
CA GLU A 291 -23.87 -20.69 -18.22
C GLU A 291 -23.92 -21.78 -19.32
N PHE A 292 -24.21 -21.40 -20.57
CA PHE A 292 -24.13 -22.32 -21.70
C PHE A 292 -22.68 -22.73 -22.00
N VAL A 293 -21.74 -21.77 -21.95
CA VAL A 293 -20.29 -22.05 -22.12
C VAL A 293 -19.78 -22.93 -20.99
N LYS A 294 -20.12 -22.60 -19.75
CA LYS A 294 -19.82 -23.36 -18.53
C LYS A 294 -20.38 -24.79 -18.55
N THR A 295 -21.57 -25.00 -19.11
CA THR A 295 -22.20 -26.32 -19.18
C THR A 295 -21.72 -27.17 -20.35
N ASN A 296 -21.47 -26.57 -21.53
CA ASN A 296 -21.28 -27.31 -22.79
C ASN A 296 -19.87 -27.23 -23.39
N VAL A 297 -19.04 -26.27 -22.97
CA VAL A 297 -17.69 -26.04 -23.53
C VAL A 297 -16.60 -26.33 -22.48
N GLN A 298 -16.72 -25.77 -21.28
CA GLN A 298 -15.73 -25.94 -20.21
C GLN A 298 -15.47 -27.42 -19.85
N PRO A 299 -16.49 -28.31 -19.72
CA PRO A 299 -16.26 -29.72 -19.40
C PRO A 299 -15.61 -30.53 -20.54
N ILE A 300 -15.36 -29.92 -21.71
CA ILE A 300 -14.62 -30.52 -22.82
C ILE A 300 -13.13 -30.18 -22.69
N ALA A 301 -12.79 -28.94 -22.31
CA ALA A 301 -11.42 -28.56 -21.97
C ALA A 301 -10.88 -29.36 -20.77
N GLU A 302 -11.73 -29.57 -19.75
CA GLU A 302 -11.42 -30.39 -18.57
C GLU A 302 -11.16 -31.86 -18.93
N LYS A 303 -11.99 -32.47 -19.79
CA LYS A 303 -11.79 -33.84 -20.29
C LYS A 303 -10.53 -34.00 -21.13
N LEU A 304 -10.12 -32.95 -21.84
CA LEU A 304 -8.85 -32.87 -22.57
C LEU A 304 -7.66 -32.49 -21.66
N GLN A 305 -7.90 -32.26 -20.37
CA GLN A 305 -6.89 -31.89 -19.35
C GLN A 305 -6.07 -30.64 -19.71
N ILE A 306 -6.68 -29.68 -20.40
CA ILE A 306 -6.04 -28.42 -20.81
C ILE A 306 -5.98 -27.48 -19.60
N LYS A 307 -4.87 -27.54 -18.85
CA LYS A 307 -4.72 -26.86 -17.55
C LYS A 307 -4.80 -25.34 -17.58
N ASP A 308 -4.51 -24.72 -18.72
CA ASP A 308 -4.34 -23.26 -18.85
C ASP A 308 -5.56 -22.56 -19.48
N VAL A 309 -6.71 -23.23 -19.61
CA VAL A 309 -7.89 -22.72 -20.34
C VAL A 309 -9.13 -22.74 -19.44
N ASN A 310 -9.66 -21.54 -19.15
CA ASN A 310 -11.03 -21.37 -18.68
C ASN A 310 -11.84 -20.69 -19.79
N ALA A 311 -12.64 -21.48 -20.50
CA ALA A 311 -13.44 -21.03 -21.63
C ALA A 311 -14.53 -20.02 -21.21
N VAL A 312 -14.94 -19.99 -19.93
CA VAL A 312 -15.90 -19.02 -19.40
C VAL A 312 -15.23 -17.65 -19.24
N ASP A 313 -14.05 -17.61 -18.63
CA ASP A 313 -13.29 -16.36 -18.43
C ASP A 313 -12.82 -15.79 -19.78
N GLU A 314 -12.31 -16.63 -20.68
CA GLU A 314 -11.93 -16.22 -22.04
C GLU A 314 -13.12 -15.65 -22.84
N PHE A 315 -14.30 -16.25 -22.71
CA PHE A 315 -15.52 -15.76 -23.37
C PHE A 315 -15.98 -14.43 -22.77
N ASN A 316 -16.01 -14.31 -21.44
CA ASN A 316 -16.38 -13.09 -20.75
C ASN A 316 -15.38 -11.96 -21.06
N ALA A 317 -14.07 -12.19 -20.96
CA ALA A 317 -13.03 -11.26 -21.35
C ALA A 317 -13.14 -10.84 -22.84
N GLY A 318 -13.46 -11.79 -23.73
CA GLY A 318 -13.68 -11.53 -25.16
C GLY A 318 -14.91 -10.67 -25.49
N LEU A 319 -15.89 -10.57 -24.57
CA LEU A 319 -16.99 -9.61 -24.63
C LEU A 319 -16.64 -8.28 -23.97
N ILE A 320 -16.00 -8.30 -22.80
CA ILE A 320 -15.54 -7.10 -22.07
C ILE A 320 -14.57 -6.28 -22.93
N ALA A 321 -13.70 -6.93 -23.71
CA ALA A 321 -12.79 -6.28 -24.65
C ALA A 321 -13.53 -5.45 -25.73
N LEU A 322 -14.72 -5.86 -26.18
CA LEU A 322 -15.53 -5.07 -27.14
C LEU A 322 -16.04 -3.77 -26.51
N ALA A 323 -16.47 -3.84 -25.26
CA ALA A 323 -16.87 -2.68 -24.49
C ALA A 323 -15.65 -1.76 -24.23
N ALA A 324 -14.47 -2.31 -23.94
CA ALA A 324 -13.24 -1.56 -23.74
C ALA A 324 -12.77 -0.84 -25.03
N GLU A 325 -12.71 -1.56 -26.16
CA GLU A 325 -12.41 -1.01 -27.50
C GLU A 325 -13.37 0.15 -27.84
N ARG A 326 -14.68 -0.03 -27.59
CA ARG A 326 -15.68 1.01 -27.84
C ARG A 326 -15.55 2.19 -26.89
N LEU A 327 -15.37 1.96 -25.60
CA LEU A 327 -15.18 3.00 -24.59
C LEU A 327 -13.94 3.85 -24.90
N HIS A 328 -12.80 3.22 -25.21
CA HIS A 328 -11.58 3.92 -25.61
C HIS A 328 -11.82 4.82 -26.83
N THR A 329 -12.55 4.32 -27.82
CA THR A 329 -12.96 5.11 -28.99
C THR A 329 -13.84 6.30 -28.61
N VAL A 330 -14.80 6.12 -27.68
CA VAL A 330 -15.70 7.18 -27.21
C VAL A 330 -14.95 8.26 -26.42
N LEU A 331 -14.09 7.88 -25.48
CA LEU A 331 -13.31 8.83 -24.68
C LEU A 331 -12.25 9.56 -25.53
N GLY A 332 -11.66 8.89 -26.53
CA GLY A 332 -10.81 9.55 -27.54
C GLY A 332 -11.56 10.56 -28.41
N ILE A 333 -12.84 10.30 -28.72
CA ILE A 333 -13.71 11.28 -29.39
C ILE A 333 -13.99 12.48 -28.47
N TYR A 334 -14.29 12.26 -27.18
CA TYR A 334 -14.46 13.37 -26.22
C TYR A 334 -13.21 14.25 -26.13
N ASN A 335 -12.03 13.65 -25.93
CA ASN A 335 -10.76 14.36 -25.84
C ASN A 335 -10.51 15.22 -27.10
N THR A 336 -10.74 14.66 -28.29
CA THR A 336 -10.50 15.37 -29.57
C THR A 336 -11.58 16.39 -29.93
N GLN A 337 -12.84 16.19 -29.53
CA GLN A 337 -13.92 17.17 -29.72
C GLN A 337 -13.87 18.32 -28.71
N GLY A 338 -13.45 18.06 -27.47
CA GLY A 338 -13.17 19.09 -26.46
C GLY A 338 -12.11 20.08 -26.93
N THR A 339 -11.04 19.61 -27.57
CA THR A 339 -10.02 20.49 -28.18
C THR A 339 -10.56 21.35 -29.34
N LYS A 340 -11.67 20.97 -29.98
CA LYS A 340 -12.28 21.69 -31.11
C LYS A 340 -13.48 22.56 -30.75
N GLY A 341 -14.08 22.36 -29.58
CA GLY A 341 -15.31 23.07 -29.16
C GLY A 341 -16.57 22.68 -29.93
N GLU A 342 -16.57 21.52 -30.63
CA GLU A 342 -17.69 21.08 -31.50
C GLU A 342 -18.88 20.52 -30.70
N MET A 343 -18.68 20.12 -29.44
CA MET A 343 -19.72 19.55 -28.58
C MET A 343 -19.97 20.42 -27.35
N LEU A 344 -21.25 20.72 -27.09
CA LEU A 344 -21.70 21.42 -25.89
C LEU A 344 -21.67 20.43 -24.70
N ASP A 345 -20.89 20.77 -23.68
CA ASP A 345 -20.66 20.01 -22.43
C ASP A 345 -19.99 18.63 -22.61
N VAL A 346 -18.74 18.65 -23.09
CA VAL A 346 -17.86 17.47 -23.16
C VAL A 346 -17.58 16.88 -21.78
N ASP A 347 -17.41 17.73 -20.76
CA ASP A 347 -17.03 17.30 -19.41
C ASP A 347 -18.17 16.51 -18.74
N ALA A 348 -19.43 16.87 -18.95
CA ALA A 348 -20.57 16.10 -18.46
C ALA A 348 -20.70 14.75 -19.17
N ALA A 349 -20.48 14.71 -20.49
CA ALA A 349 -20.49 13.47 -21.26
C ALA A 349 -19.34 12.53 -20.85
N PHE A 350 -18.18 13.08 -20.51
CA PHE A 350 -17.04 12.35 -19.94
C PHE A 350 -17.37 11.81 -18.55
N ALA A 351 -17.88 12.65 -17.63
CA ALA A 351 -18.25 12.25 -16.27
C ALA A 351 -19.32 11.14 -16.27
N HIS A 352 -20.37 11.29 -17.08
CA HIS A 352 -21.40 10.25 -17.27
C HIS A 352 -20.78 8.93 -17.79
N ALA A 353 -19.84 9.00 -18.74
CA ALA A 353 -19.15 7.81 -19.23
C ALA A 353 -18.25 7.15 -18.18
N VAL A 354 -17.64 7.92 -17.26
CA VAL A 354 -16.92 7.38 -16.09
C VAL A 354 -17.88 6.66 -15.14
N ASP A 355 -18.97 7.31 -14.72
CA ASP A 355 -19.88 6.74 -13.72
C ASP A 355 -20.58 5.47 -14.24
N GLU A 356 -21.04 5.45 -15.50
CA GLU A 356 -21.60 4.25 -16.14
C GLU A 356 -20.54 3.14 -16.29
N THR A 357 -19.28 3.49 -16.56
CA THR A 357 -18.17 2.54 -16.62
C THR A 357 -17.87 1.91 -15.25
N LEU A 358 -17.87 2.72 -14.18
CA LEU A 358 -17.67 2.24 -12.82
C LEU A 358 -18.86 1.41 -12.33
N GLY A 359 -20.09 1.77 -12.71
CA GLY A 359 -21.29 0.95 -12.47
C GLY A 359 -21.20 -0.42 -13.15
N PHE A 360 -20.88 -0.45 -14.44
CA PHE A 360 -20.67 -1.67 -15.22
C PHE A 360 -19.55 -2.55 -14.64
N HIS A 361 -18.44 -1.95 -14.17
CA HIS A 361 -17.37 -2.69 -13.50
C HIS A 361 -17.85 -3.35 -12.19
N LYS A 362 -18.61 -2.65 -11.34
CA LYS A 362 -19.17 -3.24 -10.10
C LYS A 362 -20.05 -4.45 -10.40
N GLU A 363 -20.91 -4.36 -11.43
CA GLU A 363 -21.73 -5.50 -11.84
C GLU A 363 -20.90 -6.64 -12.45
N LEU A 364 -19.87 -6.36 -13.26
CA LEU A 364 -18.98 -7.40 -13.80
C LEU A 364 -18.30 -8.19 -12.67
N THR A 365 -17.67 -7.50 -11.71
CA THR A 365 -16.95 -8.15 -10.60
C THR A 365 -17.89 -9.01 -9.76
N ALA A 366 -19.17 -8.60 -9.59
CA ALA A 366 -20.20 -9.40 -8.92
C ALA A 366 -20.64 -10.66 -9.70
N ILE A 367 -20.35 -10.75 -11.00
CA ILE A 367 -20.73 -11.88 -11.87
C ILE A 367 -19.55 -12.82 -12.11
N THR A 368 -18.36 -12.28 -12.41
CA THR A 368 -17.17 -13.07 -12.77
C THR A 368 -16.24 -13.32 -11.58
N GLY A 369 -16.43 -12.63 -10.46
CA GLY A 369 -15.52 -12.67 -9.31
C GLY A 369 -14.15 -12.02 -9.56
N THR A 370 -13.97 -11.31 -10.68
CA THR A 370 -12.68 -10.76 -11.11
C THR A 370 -12.57 -9.27 -10.78
N GLU A 371 -11.65 -8.90 -9.89
CA GLU A 371 -11.44 -7.49 -9.48
C GLU A 371 -10.77 -6.62 -10.56
N VAL A 372 -10.13 -7.22 -11.55
CA VAL A 372 -9.45 -6.50 -12.65
C VAL A 372 -10.10 -6.88 -13.97
N ASN A 373 -10.44 -5.87 -14.79
CA ASN A 373 -10.93 -6.07 -16.15
C ASN A 373 -10.48 -4.95 -17.10
N SER A 374 -10.52 -5.22 -18.41
CA SER A 374 -9.96 -4.31 -19.41
C SER A 374 -10.76 -3.03 -19.61
N VAL A 375 -12.02 -2.95 -19.17
CA VAL A 375 -12.81 -1.71 -19.23
C VAL A 375 -12.31 -0.68 -18.22
N ILE A 376 -11.95 -1.07 -16.99
CA ILE A 376 -11.24 -0.16 -16.07
C ILE A 376 -9.86 0.23 -16.62
N SER A 377 -9.18 -0.66 -17.35
CA SER A 377 -7.87 -0.33 -17.93
C SER A 377 -7.93 0.84 -18.94
N VAL A 378 -9.09 1.07 -19.58
CA VAL A 378 -9.34 2.25 -20.43
C VAL A 378 -9.29 3.54 -19.61
N LEU A 379 -10.00 3.61 -18.48
CA LEU A 379 -10.03 4.80 -17.62
C LEU A 379 -8.64 5.13 -17.06
N THR A 380 -7.81 4.11 -16.85
CA THR A 380 -6.43 4.26 -16.37
C THR A 380 -5.38 4.44 -17.47
N LYS A 381 -5.74 4.56 -18.76
CA LYS A 381 -4.81 5.05 -19.78
C LYS A 381 -4.47 6.52 -19.47
N ALA A 382 -3.20 6.89 -19.46
CA ALA A 382 -2.74 8.20 -18.98
C ALA A 382 -3.48 9.40 -19.60
N GLU A 383 -3.71 9.37 -20.91
CA GLU A 383 -4.48 10.39 -21.66
C GLU A 383 -5.93 10.57 -21.17
N THR A 384 -6.56 9.49 -20.69
CA THR A 384 -7.92 9.48 -20.15
C THR A 384 -7.91 9.84 -18.67
N PHE A 385 -6.93 9.33 -17.93
CA PHE A 385 -6.80 9.51 -16.49
C PHE A 385 -6.52 10.97 -16.10
N ILE A 386 -5.68 11.67 -16.86
CA ILE A 386 -5.42 13.11 -16.67
C ILE A 386 -6.69 13.94 -16.90
N VAL A 387 -7.47 13.61 -17.95
CA VAL A 387 -8.75 14.29 -18.23
C VAL A 387 -9.76 14.01 -17.11
N TRP A 388 -9.83 12.78 -16.61
CA TRP A 388 -10.70 12.45 -15.46
C TRP A 388 -10.34 13.27 -14.22
N LEU A 389 -9.06 13.31 -13.81
CA LEU A 389 -8.63 14.13 -12.67
C LEU A 389 -9.00 15.61 -12.84
N ALA A 390 -8.84 16.16 -14.06
CA ALA A 390 -9.18 17.56 -14.36
C ALA A 390 -10.69 17.82 -14.32
N VAL A 391 -11.50 16.93 -14.90
CA VAL A 391 -12.97 17.00 -14.88
C VAL A 391 -13.51 16.85 -13.45
N GLU A 392 -12.95 15.91 -12.67
CA GLU A 392 -13.31 15.69 -11.28
C GLU A 392 -13.04 16.93 -10.42
N LYS A 393 -11.82 17.50 -10.55
CA LYS A 393 -11.44 18.76 -9.90
C LYS A 393 -12.38 19.91 -10.28
N LYS A 394 -12.70 20.05 -11.57
CA LYS A 394 -13.59 21.09 -12.09
C LYS A 394 -14.98 21.02 -11.45
N TYR A 395 -15.60 19.83 -11.43
CA TYR A 395 -16.91 19.65 -10.81
C TYR A 395 -16.88 19.80 -9.29
N ALA A 396 -15.84 19.27 -8.63
CA ALA A 396 -15.66 19.41 -7.19
C ALA A 396 -15.56 20.89 -6.75
N LEU A 397 -14.76 21.70 -7.46
CA LEU A 397 -14.64 23.14 -7.19
C LEU A 397 -15.92 23.91 -7.54
N ALA A 398 -16.51 23.67 -8.72
CA ALA A 398 -17.76 24.34 -9.11
C ALA A 398 -18.90 24.05 -8.12
N LYS A 399 -19.00 22.81 -7.60
CA LYS A 399 -20.00 22.44 -6.59
C LYS A 399 -19.67 23.00 -5.19
N MET A 400 -18.39 23.21 -4.88
CA MET A 400 -17.94 23.90 -3.67
C MET A 400 -18.35 25.37 -3.67
N ASP A 401 -18.14 26.05 -4.81
CA ASP A 401 -18.53 27.44 -5.01
C ASP A 401 -20.07 27.61 -5.04
N GLU A 402 -20.82 26.69 -5.67
CA GLU A 402 -22.28 26.66 -5.60
C GLU A 402 -22.79 26.47 -4.16
N THR A 403 -22.19 25.55 -3.41
CA THR A 403 -22.61 25.23 -2.04
C THR A 403 -22.32 26.39 -1.10
N LEU A 404 -21.10 26.94 -1.10
CA LEU A 404 -20.73 28.07 -0.23
C LEU A 404 -21.33 29.42 -0.67
N GLY A 405 -21.77 29.53 -1.92
CA GLY A 405 -22.56 30.67 -2.42
C GLY A 405 -24.04 30.65 -1.99
N SER A 406 -24.55 29.54 -1.44
CA SER A 406 -25.93 29.41 -0.97
C SER A 406 -26.06 29.72 0.51
N ASP A 407 -26.95 30.63 0.92
CA ASP A 407 -27.22 30.95 2.33
C ASP A 407 -27.56 29.72 3.20
N GLN A 408 -27.96 28.60 2.59
CA GLN A 408 -28.22 27.33 3.28
C GLN A 408 -26.95 26.62 3.80
N TRP A 409 -25.73 27.02 3.40
CA TRP A 409 -24.51 26.31 3.82
C TRP A 409 -24.25 26.39 5.32
N VAL A 410 -24.69 27.48 5.97
CA VAL A 410 -24.60 27.66 7.42
C VAL A 410 -25.66 26.90 8.21
N GLU A 411 -26.69 26.35 7.56
CA GLU A 411 -27.81 25.70 8.27
C GLU A 411 -27.38 24.43 9.02
N PRO A 412 -28.03 24.09 10.14
CA PRO A 412 -27.90 22.77 10.75
C PRO A 412 -28.30 21.67 9.77
N VAL A 413 -27.50 20.61 9.67
CA VAL A 413 -28.01 19.31 9.19
C VAL A 413 -29.01 18.80 10.22
N ALA A 414 -30.28 18.63 9.81
CA ALA A 414 -31.37 18.28 10.70
C ALA A 414 -31.26 16.82 11.22
N ALA A 415 -30.57 16.63 12.34
CA ALA A 415 -30.57 15.42 13.17
C ALA A 415 -30.22 14.10 12.45
N GLY A 416 -29.07 14.05 11.75
CA GLY A 416 -28.57 12.84 11.08
C GLY A 416 -27.26 12.24 11.65
N VAL A 417 -26.25 13.08 11.95
CA VAL A 417 -24.84 12.63 12.07
C VAL A 417 -24.33 12.53 13.53
N GLY A 418 -25.22 12.47 14.52
CA GLY A 418 -24.85 12.43 15.94
C GLY A 418 -24.25 11.10 16.43
N ALA A 419 -24.42 10.01 15.67
CA ALA A 419 -24.10 8.65 16.12
C ALA A 419 -22.60 8.36 16.32
N ALA A 420 -21.72 9.02 15.54
CA ALA A 420 -20.28 8.73 15.54
C ALA A 420 -19.46 9.52 16.60
N VAL A 421 -20.04 10.55 17.22
CA VAL A 421 -19.30 11.54 18.05
C VAL A 421 -19.83 11.64 19.48
N GLY A 422 -20.78 10.77 19.87
CA GLY A 422 -21.26 10.63 21.25
C GLY A 422 -21.91 11.89 21.87
N SER A 423 -22.19 12.90 21.06
CA SER A 423 -22.70 14.21 21.46
C SER A 423 -23.50 14.82 20.31
N VAL A 424 -24.46 15.69 20.63
CA VAL A 424 -25.29 16.39 19.63
C VAL A 424 -24.49 17.53 19.03
N LEU A 425 -23.52 17.19 18.19
CA LEU A 425 -22.69 18.15 17.46
C LEU A 425 -23.53 18.88 16.41
N TRP A 426 -23.55 20.21 16.47
CA TRP A 426 -24.10 21.02 15.39
C TRP A 426 -23.14 21.00 14.19
N VAL A 427 -23.53 20.31 13.12
CA VAL A 427 -22.78 20.26 11.85
C VAL A 427 -23.45 21.21 10.83
N PRO A 428 -22.71 22.18 10.26
CA PRO A 428 -23.18 23.01 9.16
C PRO A 428 -23.31 22.22 7.86
N ARG A 429 -24.38 22.45 7.11
CA ARG A 429 -24.71 21.72 5.88
C ARG A 429 -23.62 21.76 4.82
N GLY A 430 -22.89 22.87 4.68
CA GLY A 430 -21.76 22.96 3.76
C GLY A 430 -20.61 22.01 4.12
N ALA A 431 -20.36 21.78 5.41
CA ALA A 431 -19.27 20.92 5.88
C ALA A 431 -19.61 19.43 5.72
N ASP A 432 -20.87 19.07 5.95
CA ASP A 432 -21.38 17.72 5.72
C ASP A 432 -21.40 17.35 4.23
N TRP A 433 -21.82 18.30 3.38
CA TRP A 433 -21.69 18.17 1.93
C TRP A 433 -20.23 18.01 1.49
N PHE A 434 -19.29 18.78 2.05
CA PHE A 434 -17.87 18.68 1.66
C PHE A 434 -17.25 17.32 2.03
N ILE A 435 -17.56 16.80 3.21
CA ILE A 435 -17.18 15.42 3.61
C ILE A 435 -17.82 14.38 2.67
N THR A 436 -19.07 14.59 2.27
CA THR A 436 -19.76 13.72 1.31
C THR A 436 -19.10 13.75 -0.07
N LEU A 437 -18.72 14.93 -0.59
CA LEU A 437 -17.98 15.08 -1.85
C LEU A 437 -16.67 14.28 -1.82
N LEU A 438 -15.88 14.43 -0.74
CA LEU A 438 -14.63 13.68 -0.59
C LEU A 438 -14.88 12.16 -0.58
N LYS A 439 -15.95 11.68 0.05
CA LYS A 439 -16.33 10.26 0.01
C LYS A 439 -16.79 9.79 -1.36
N THR A 440 -17.56 10.58 -2.10
CA THR A 440 -17.93 10.25 -3.49
C THR A 440 -16.70 10.16 -4.40
N ILE A 441 -15.63 10.92 -4.15
CA ILE A 441 -14.34 10.76 -4.83
C ILE A 441 -13.66 9.44 -4.39
N GLU A 442 -13.61 9.15 -3.08
CA GLU A 442 -13.06 7.92 -2.50
C GLU A 442 -13.68 6.64 -3.09
N ASP A 443 -15.01 6.56 -3.10
CA ASP A 443 -15.78 5.41 -3.59
C ASP A 443 -15.53 5.09 -5.08
N ARG A 444 -15.07 6.08 -5.86
CA ARG A 444 -14.74 5.91 -7.28
C ARG A 444 -13.28 5.51 -7.49
N TYR A 445 -12.32 6.16 -6.82
CA TYR A 445 -10.90 5.80 -6.99
C TYR A 445 -10.48 4.52 -6.25
N ALA A 446 -11.16 4.14 -5.17
CA ALA A 446 -10.85 2.92 -4.41
C ALA A 446 -10.91 1.65 -5.27
N MET A 447 -11.72 1.65 -6.33
CA MET A 447 -11.91 0.54 -7.27
C MET A 447 -10.78 0.40 -8.30
N LEU A 448 -9.88 1.39 -8.42
CA LEU A 448 -8.80 1.35 -9.40
C LEU A 448 -7.74 0.32 -8.98
N PRO A 449 -7.28 -0.58 -9.88
CA PRO A 449 -6.41 -1.69 -9.48
C PRO A 449 -4.99 -1.26 -9.11
N GLN A 450 -4.51 -0.12 -9.62
CA GLN A 450 -3.14 0.35 -9.41
C GLN A 450 -3.04 1.38 -8.28
N PRO A 451 -2.22 1.15 -7.23
CA PRO A 451 -2.05 2.09 -6.12
C PRO A 451 -1.63 3.50 -6.55
N GLY A 452 -0.80 3.64 -7.59
CA GLY A 452 -0.35 4.95 -8.11
C GLY A 452 -1.49 5.84 -8.63
N HIS A 453 -2.57 5.25 -9.15
CA HIS A 453 -3.77 6.00 -9.56
C HIS A 453 -4.60 6.43 -8.34
N ARG A 454 -4.69 5.58 -7.31
CA ARG A 454 -5.33 5.93 -6.02
C ARG A 454 -4.59 7.08 -5.33
N LEU A 455 -3.26 7.12 -5.42
CA LEU A 455 -2.44 8.19 -4.83
C LEU A 455 -2.64 9.55 -5.54
N GLN A 456 -2.78 9.58 -6.87
CA GLN A 456 -3.09 10.82 -7.60
C GLN A 456 -4.48 11.37 -7.22
N PHE A 457 -5.48 10.50 -7.03
CA PHE A 457 -6.78 10.91 -6.50
C PHE A 457 -6.74 11.34 -5.02
N LEU A 458 -5.85 10.76 -4.20
CA LEU A 458 -5.59 11.25 -2.84
C LEU A 458 -4.98 12.66 -2.86
N GLU A 459 -4.10 12.96 -3.82
CA GLU A 459 -3.53 14.29 -4.00
C GLU A 459 -4.59 15.31 -4.45
N LEU A 460 -5.54 14.91 -5.30
CA LEU A 460 -6.73 15.70 -5.58
C LEU A 460 -7.62 15.90 -4.33
N GLN A 461 -7.84 14.88 -3.49
CA GLN A 461 -8.57 15.06 -2.22
C GLN A 461 -7.86 16.07 -1.30
N LEU A 462 -6.53 16.04 -1.22
CA LEU A 462 -5.73 16.99 -0.42
C LEU A 462 -5.80 18.42 -0.98
N GLU A 463 -5.74 18.58 -2.31
CA GLU A 463 -5.92 19.89 -2.95
C GLU A 463 -7.33 20.46 -2.70
N LEU A 464 -8.37 19.63 -2.77
CA LEU A 464 -9.75 20.05 -2.46
C LEU A 464 -9.94 20.44 -0.98
N ILE A 465 -9.20 19.82 -0.05
CA ILE A 465 -9.17 20.23 1.37
C ILE A 465 -8.49 21.59 1.55
N GLU A 466 -7.45 21.89 0.77
CA GLU A 466 -6.78 23.19 0.78
C GLU A 466 -7.64 24.30 0.15
N GLU A 467 -8.27 24.02 -1.00
CA GLU A 467 -9.22 24.92 -1.66
C GLU A 467 -10.47 25.22 -0.79
N TRP A 468 -10.89 24.24 0.02
CA TRP A 468 -11.90 24.42 1.07
C TRP A 468 -11.40 25.27 2.24
N ARG A 469 -10.17 25.04 2.74
CA ARG A 469 -9.52 25.84 3.79
C ARG A 469 -9.40 27.31 3.37
N ILE A 470 -9.02 27.56 2.11
CA ILE A 470 -8.92 28.91 1.52
C ILE A 470 -10.28 29.60 1.52
N ARG A 471 -11.33 28.95 1.01
CA ARG A 471 -12.70 29.52 0.98
C ARG A 471 -13.27 29.77 2.38
N LEU A 472 -13.11 28.83 3.32
CA LEU A 472 -13.49 29.06 4.73
C LEU A 472 -12.73 30.24 5.35
N THR A 473 -11.47 30.45 4.98
CA THR A 473 -10.67 31.61 5.44
C THR A 473 -11.15 32.93 4.81
N GLN A 474 -11.58 32.92 3.55
CA GLN A 474 -12.20 34.09 2.91
C GLN A 474 -13.55 34.44 3.56
N LEU A 475 -14.40 33.44 3.79
CA LEU A 475 -15.67 33.57 4.53
C LEU A 475 -15.44 34.05 5.97
N LEU A 476 -14.35 33.62 6.63
CA LEU A 476 -13.98 34.05 7.98
C LEU A 476 -13.67 35.55 8.02
N ASN A 477 -12.90 36.04 7.04
CA ASN A 477 -12.60 37.45 6.91
C ASN A 477 -13.86 38.29 6.61
N ALA A 478 -14.78 37.79 5.78
CA ALA A 478 -16.05 38.45 5.47
C ALA A 478 -17.05 38.47 6.64
N ALA A 479 -17.17 37.36 7.38
CA ALA A 479 -17.98 37.28 8.60
C ALA A 479 -17.41 38.14 9.74
N THR A 480 -16.08 38.32 9.77
CA THR A 480 -15.40 39.18 10.76
C THR A 480 -15.57 40.66 10.42
N SER A 481 -15.50 41.06 9.14
CA SER A 481 -15.66 42.46 8.73
C SER A 481 -17.10 42.99 8.87
N THR A 482 -18.08 42.09 8.90
CA THR A 482 -19.52 42.40 9.07
C THR A 482 -20.03 42.26 10.50
N LEU A 483 -19.17 41.84 11.43
CA LEU A 483 -19.52 41.46 12.80
C LEU A 483 -20.02 42.66 13.64
N LYS A 484 -21.10 42.46 14.41
CA LYS A 484 -21.67 43.46 15.33
C LYS A 484 -21.73 42.93 16.76
N PRO A 485 -21.76 43.80 17.79
CA PRO A 485 -21.83 43.37 19.20
C PRO A 485 -23.02 42.46 19.52
N ASP A 486 -24.09 42.50 18.72
CA ASP A 486 -25.34 41.78 18.93
C ASP A 486 -25.56 40.65 17.90
N SER A 487 -24.59 40.40 17.01
CA SER A 487 -24.64 39.32 16.01
C SER A 487 -24.84 37.92 16.63
N PHE A 488 -24.39 37.72 17.87
CA PHE A 488 -24.56 36.48 18.64
C PHE A 488 -25.77 36.50 19.60
N LEU A 489 -26.62 37.53 19.52
CA LEU A 489 -27.88 37.63 20.27
C LEU A 489 -29.11 37.41 19.37
N MET A 490 -28.91 37.33 18.06
CA MET A 490 -29.95 37.00 17.08
C MET A 490 -30.15 35.47 17.04
N PRO A 491 -31.40 34.96 17.03
CA PRO A 491 -31.66 33.53 16.88
C PRO A 491 -31.42 33.09 15.44
N GLY A 492 -30.48 32.16 15.23
CA GLY A 492 -30.18 31.58 13.93
C GLY A 492 -28.72 31.10 13.81
N PRO A 493 -28.37 30.37 12.74
CA PRO A 493 -26.99 29.96 12.47
C PRO A 493 -26.14 31.16 12.04
N HIS A 494 -25.33 31.71 12.94
CA HIS A 494 -24.44 32.82 12.61
C HIS A 494 -23.20 32.32 11.82
N PRO A 495 -22.83 32.92 10.66
CA PRO A 495 -21.77 32.41 9.79
C PRO A 495 -20.43 32.13 10.49
N LEU A 496 -19.98 32.99 11.41
CA LEU A 496 -18.73 32.74 12.14
C LEU A 496 -18.75 31.41 12.93
N ILE A 497 -19.90 31.05 13.54
CA ILE A 497 -20.02 29.80 14.28
C ILE A 497 -20.03 28.62 13.30
N ALA A 498 -20.69 28.79 12.13
CA ALA A 498 -20.68 27.78 11.07
C ALA A 498 -19.26 27.49 10.58
N ILE A 499 -18.42 28.51 10.37
CA ILE A 499 -17.00 28.31 9.98
C ILE A 499 -16.24 27.51 11.05
N ILE A 500 -16.43 27.86 12.33
CA ILE A 500 -15.74 27.21 13.45
C ILE A 500 -16.15 25.74 13.56
N ASN A 501 -17.46 25.43 13.52
CA ASN A 501 -17.92 24.04 13.57
C ASN A 501 -17.62 23.27 12.27
N ALA A 502 -17.60 23.92 11.11
CA ALA A 502 -17.19 23.30 9.84
C ALA A 502 -15.72 22.86 9.87
N GLY A 503 -14.81 23.75 10.28
CA GLY A 503 -13.39 23.43 10.41
C GLY A 503 -13.14 22.31 11.41
N HIS A 504 -13.77 22.36 12.59
CA HIS A 504 -13.66 21.32 13.61
C HIS A 504 -14.25 19.98 13.14
N TYR A 505 -15.44 19.95 12.54
CA TYR A 505 -16.05 18.73 12.01
C TYR A 505 -15.18 18.08 10.94
N VAL A 506 -14.77 18.84 9.91
CA VAL A 506 -13.92 18.33 8.82
C VAL A 506 -12.61 17.78 9.38
N ARG A 507 -11.95 18.50 10.29
CA ARG A 507 -10.72 18.03 10.95
C ARG A 507 -10.95 16.75 11.77
N THR A 508 -12.03 16.66 12.55
CA THR A 508 -12.37 15.46 13.33
C THR A 508 -12.62 14.25 12.44
N VAL A 509 -13.33 14.43 11.32
CA VAL A 509 -13.58 13.38 10.33
C VAL A 509 -12.27 12.94 9.65
N LEU A 510 -11.41 13.87 9.23
CA LEU A 510 -10.10 13.56 8.65
C LEU A 510 -9.17 12.83 9.65
N LEU A 511 -9.21 13.19 10.94
CA LEU A 511 -8.48 12.46 11.98
C LEU A 511 -9.03 11.05 12.21
N GLN A 512 -10.33 10.81 12.05
CA GLN A 512 -10.90 9.46 12.04
C GLN A 512 -10.46 8.68 10.79
N TRP A 513 -10.45 9.33 9.62
CA TRP A 513 -10.03 8.72 8.36
C TRP A 513 -8.55 8.32 8.35
N ALA A 514 -7.67 9.07 9.01
CA ALA A 514 -6.26 8.72 9.19
C ALA A 514 -6.03 7.38 9.92
N HIS A 515 -7.04 6.88 10.65
CA HIS A 515 -7.01 5.57 11.32
C HIS A 515 -7.78 4.47 10.54
N SER A 516 -8.30 4.77 9.35
CA SER A 516 -9.03 3.80 8.51
C SER A 516 -8.06 2.93 7.68
N LEU A 517 -8.46 1.68 7.43
CA LEU A 517 -7.64 0.73 6.65
C LEU A 517 -7.28 1.28 5.26
N HIS A 518 -8.20 1.99 4.59
CA HIS A 518 -7.99 2.57 3.27
C HIS A 518 -6.85 3.60 3.27
N TYR A 519 -6.90 4.59 4.15
CA TYR A 519 -5.86 5.64 4.21
C TYR A 519 -4.53 5.11 4.77
N LEU A 520 -4.56 4.11 5.66
CA LEU A 520 -3.35 3.41 6.11
C LEU A 520 -2.68 2.63 4.97
N GLN A 521 -3.47 1.96 4.10
CA GLN A 521 -2.95 1.32 2.88
C GLN A 521 -2.35 2.34 1.91
N LEU A 522 -3.03 3.46 1.65
CA LEU A 522 -2.49 4.53 0.79
C LEU A 522 -1.18 5.12 1.35
N HIS A 523 -1.10 5.35 2.67
CA HIS A 523 0.13 5.81 3.30
C HIS A 523 1.28 4.79 3.13
N PHE A 524 0.99 3.49 3.30
CA PHE A 524 1.95 2.41 3.06
C PHE A 524 2.45 2.38 1.61
N TYR A 525 1.54 2.45 0.62
CA TYR A 525 1.91 2.49 -0.80
C TYR A 525 2.73 3.75 -1.15
N ARG A 526 2.37 4.93 -0.62
CA ARG A 526 3.15 6.17 -0.80
C ARG A 526 4.58 6.02 -0.27
N ARG A 527 4.74 5.38 0.90
CA ARG A 527 6.05 5.11 1.50
C ARG A 527 6.87 4.12 0.67
N GLN A 528 6.27 3.03 0.16
CA GLN A 528 6.96 2.09 -0.72
C GLN A 528 7.42 2.77 -2.02
N PHE A 529 6.57 3.59 -2.63
CA PHE A 529 6.90 4.32 -3.87
C PHE A 529 8.07 5.28 -3.67
N LEU A 530 8.07 6.05 -2.57
CA LEU A 530 9.17 6.95 -2.22
C LEU A 530 10.48 6.20 -1.93
N GLN A 531 10.43 5.01 -1.33
CA GLN A 531 11.62 4.18 -1.12
C GLN A 531 12.16 3.63 -2.44
N TYR A 532 11.29 3.24 -3.38
CA TYR A 532 11.67 2.75 -4.70
C TYR A 532 12.33 3.84 -5.55
N THR A 533 11.76 5.05 -5.61
CA THR A 533 12.39 6.16 -6.36
C THR A 533 13.70 6.62 -5.74
N GLN A 534 13.81 6.63 -4.40
CA GLN A 534 15.08 6.90 -3.69
C GLN A 534 16.14 5.80 -3.87
N GLN A 535 15.75 4.59 -4.25
CA GLN A 535 16.67 3.53 -4.67
C GLN A 535 17.09 3.74 -6.12
N GLN A 536 16.15 3.93 -7.05
CA GLN A 536 16.47 4.19 -8.45
C GLN A 536 17.43 5.38 -8.63
N HIS A 537 17.19 6.52 -7.97
CA HIS A 537 18.12 7.66 -8.06
C HIS A 537 19.54 7.34 -7.56
N LYS A 538 19.70 6.45 -6.58
CA LYS A 538 21.02 6.01 -6.10
C LYS A 538 21.67 4.96 -7.00
N ASP A 539 20.86 4.11 -7.60
CA ASP A 539 21.33 3.10 -8.56
C ASP A 539 21.71 3.77 -9.90
N ASP A 540 21.02 4.86 -10.29
CA ASP A 540 21.37 5.74 -11.41
C ASP A 540 22.64 6.56 -11.12
N GLU A 541 22.77 7.15 -9.92
CA GLU A 541 24.01 7.84 -9.47
C GLU A 541 25.21 6.88 -9.40
N ALA A 542 25.00 5.62 -8.99
CA ALA A 542 26.04 4.60 -8.97
C ALA A 542 26.35 4.01 -10.36
N GLY A 543 25.34 3.93 -11.25
CA GLY A 543 25.47 3.42 -12.61
C GLY A 543 26.03 4.44 -13.61
N GLY A 544 25.91 5.74 -13.33
CA GLY A 544 26.44 6.81 -14.16
C GLY A 544 27.96 7.06 -14.03
N ALA A 545 28.64 6.39 -13.11
CA ALA A 545 30.03 6.67 -12.73
C ALA A 545 31.11 6.16 -13.71
N ASP A 546 30.73 5.66 -14.89
CA ASP A 546 31.62 4.91 -15.81
C ASP A 546 31.57 5.41 -17.28
N MET A 547 31.37 6.72 -17.53
CA MET A 547 31.78 7.35 -18.81
C MET A 547 31.99 8.89 -18.79
N ASP A 548 33.19 9.31 -19.20
CA ASP A 548 33.68 10.64 -19.62
C ASP A 548 33.44 11.90 -18.76
N ASP A 549 34.54 12.42 -18.18
CA ASP A 549 34.73 13.82 -17.78
C ASP A 549 34.91 14.74 -19.00
N SER A 550 34.23 15.89 -19.05
CA SER A 550 34.85 17.18 -19.47
C SER A 550 33.91 18.41 -19.40
N GLU A 551 34.25 19.35 -18.49
CA GLU A 551 34.01 20.82 -18.55
C GLU A 551 32.56 21.39 -18.66
N SER A 552 32.26 22.64 -18.26
CA SER A 552 32.80 23.59 -17.26
C SER A 552 31.83 24.80 -17.14
N THR A 553 31.61 25.50 -16.02
CA THR A 553 31.72 25.21 -14.57
C THR A 553 30.32 25.48 -13.94
N SER A 554 29.96 26.29 -12.93
CA SER A 554 30.55 27.20 -11.91
C SER A 554 29.41 27.63 -10.95
N SER A 555 29.60 28.16 -9.73
CA SER A 555 30.68 28.14 -8.70
C SER A 555 30.18 28.94 -7.46
N LEU A 556 30.93 28.93 -6.35
CA LEU A 556 30.74 29.66 -5.06
C LEU A 556 30.11 28.78 -3.95
N ASP A 557 30.89 28.06 -3.11
CA ASP A 557 31.93 28.49 -2.13
C ASP A 557 31.32 28.99 -0.80
N SER A 558 31.85 28.69 0.39
CA SER A 558 33.14 28.05 0.73
C SER A 558 33.10 27.15 1.98
N ASP A 559 34.18 26.36 2.14
CA ASP A 559 34.73 25.78 3.38
C ASP A 559 34.90 26.83 4.53
N ASP A 560 35.19 26.49 5.80
CA ASP A 560 36.18 25.50 6.27
C ASP A 560 35.89 24.90 7.67
N THR A 561 36.62 23.82 7.95
CA THR A 561 36.75 23.05 9.19
C THR A 561 37.47 23.83 10.31
N THR A 562 37.29 23.47 11.59
CA THR A 562 38.11 22.45 12.28
C THR A 562 37.46 22.13 13.64
N GLY A 563 37.66 20.91 14.17
CA GLY A 563 37.09 20.48 15.44
C GLY A 563 38.13 20.28 16.54
N ASP A 564 37.66 20.22 17.80
CA ASP A 564 38.41 19.58 18.89
C ASP A 564 37.48 18.88 19.92
N ASP A 565 38.12 18.00 20.67
CA ASP A 565 37.78 16.87 21.54
C ASP A 565 36.47 16.77 22.42
N THR A 566 36.26 15.53 22.89
CA THR A 566 35.62 15.09 24.16
C THR A 566 34.10 15.19 24.39
N THR A 567 33.42 14.09 24.06
CA THR A 567 32.50 13.32 24.95
C THR A 567 31.24 13.97 25.59
N ARG A 568 30.11 13.24 25.44
CA ARG A 568 29.21 12.73 26.52
C ARG A 568 27.73 13.21 26.52
N HIS A 569 26.84 12.22 26.36
CA HIS A 569 25.40 12.16 26.73
C HIS A 569 24.43 13.30 26.34
N GLY A 570 23.53 12.98 25.40
CA GLY A 570 22.08 12.97 25.70
C GLY A 570 21.19 14.13 25.23
N TYR A 571 19.93 13.78 24.95
CA TYR A 571 18.73 14.63 24.82
C TYR A 571 18.68 15.77 23.77
N ALA A 572 17.89 15.49 22.72
CA ALA A 572 16.72 16.29 22.31
C ALA A 572 16.87 17.65 21.56
N GLU A 573 15.70 18.05 21.07
CA GLU A 573 15.27 19.34 20.47
C GLU A 573 15.69 19.70 19.03
N ALA A 574 14.63 19.97 18.26
CA ALA A 574 14.57 20.33 16.87
C ALA A 574 14.93 21.80 16.58
N LYS A 575 14.94 22.16 15.30
CA LYS A 575 14.62 23.52 14.82
C LYS A 575 13.90 23.46 13.48
N GLU A 576 12.97 24.38 13.28
CA GLU A 576 11.98 24.39 12.19
C GLU A 576 12.27 25.46 11.11
N ASP A 577 11.43 25.45 10.07
CA ASP A 577 11.47 26.20 8.81
C ASP A 577 11.36 27.74 8.91
N PRO A 578 11.43 28.44 7.76
CA PRO A 578 10.24 29.13 7.22
C PRO A 578 10.00 28.79 5.72
N ASP A 579 8.85 29.03 5.08
CA ASP A 579 7.84 30.10 5.23
C ASP A 579 6.42 29.57 4.80
N PRO A 580 5.34 30.33 4.57
CA PRO A 580 4.20 30.24 5.51
C PRO A 580 2.82 29.96 4.87
N SER A 581 2.32 28.72 4.95
CA SER A 581 0.91 28.38 4.69
C SER A 581 0.28 27.68 5.90
N LEU A 582 -0.70 28.35 6.54
CA LEU A 582 -1.22 27.89 7.84
C LEU A 582 -2.03 26.59 7.73
N SER A 583 -1.60 25.54 8.43
CA SER A 583 -2.29 24.24 8.48
C SER A 583 -3.72 24.35 9.02
N LEU A 584 -4.54 23.32 8.82
CA LEU A 584 -5.92 23.30 9.35
C LEU A 584 -5.96 23.39 10.89
N ASN A 585 -4.93 22.87 11.59
CA ASN A 585 -4.75 23.07 13.04
C ASN A 585 -4.52 24.55 13.37
N GLU A 586 -3.64 25.23 12.64
CA GLU A 586 -3.40 26.66 12.84
C GLU A 586 -4.60 27.52 12.45
N VAL A 587 -5.41 27.12 11.46
CA VAL A 587 -6.67 27.82 11.15
C VAL A 587 -7.68 27.65 12.29
N GLU A 588 -7.80 26.46 12.90
CA GLU A 588 -8.62 26.25 14.09
C GLU A 588 -8.11 27.09 15.29
N GLU A 589 -6.81 27.04 15.59
CA GLU A 589 -6.21 27.81 16.69
C GLU A 589 -6.20 29.31 16.44
N ARG A 590 -6.06 29.77 15.18
CA ARG A 590 -6.17 31.18 14.81
C ARG A 590 -7.61 31.67 14.94
N ALA A 591 -8.61 30.86 14.55
CA ALA A 591 -10.02 31.18 14.75
C ALA A 591 -10.38 31.25 16.25
N LYS A 592 -9.94 30.28 17.07
CA LYS A 592 -10.05 30.33 18.54
C LYS A 592 -9.38 31.59 19.08
N THR A 593 -8.14 31.85 18.71
CA THR A 593 -7.33 32.99 19.18
C THR A 593 -7.88 34.34 18.71
N GLN A 594 -8.57 34.41 17.58
CA GLN A 594 -9.28 35.61 17.10
C GLN A 594 -10.55 35.85 17.91
N ALA A 595 -11.41 34.84 18.09
CA ALA A 595 -12.61 34.95 18.93
C ALA A 595 -12.25 35.39 20.37
N LEU A 596 -11.17 34.83 20.91
CA LEU A 596 -10.50 35.27 22.15
C LEU A 596 -10.10 36.75 22.11
N LYS A 597 -9.25 37.16 21.15
CA LYS A 597 -8.69 38.52 21.09
C LYS A 597 -9.73 39.61 20.85
N GLU A 598 -10.96 39.30 20.43
CA GLU A 598 -12.06 40.27 20.40
C GLU A 598 -12.82 40.41 21.74
N VAL A 599 -12.71 39.43 22.64
CA VAL A 599 -13.16 39.60 24.04
C VAL A 599 -12.12 40.41 24.82
N THR A 600 -10.84 40.04 24.72
CA THR A 600 -9.76 40.71 25.47
C THR A 600 -9.58 42.19 25.09
N LYS A 601 -10.04 42.60 23.90
CA LYS A 601 -9.65 43.86 23.24
C LYS A 601 -10.13 45.17 23.87
N ARG A 602 -10.77 45.14 25.04
CA ARG A 602 -11.17 46.36 25.77
C ARG A 602 -10.10 46.87 26.74
N ARG A 603 -8.94 46.21 26.80
CA ARG A 603 -7.68 46.84 27.27
C ARG A 603 -7.06 47.72 26.17
N THR A 604 -6.17 48.62 26.58
CA THR A 604 -5.38 49.53 25.73
C THR A 604 -6.16 50.54 24.87
N PHE A 605 -6.66 51.60 25.51
CA PHE A 605 -6.71 52.96 24.92
C PHE A 605 -5.31 53.62 24.96
N TRP A 606 -4.25 52.83 25.13
CA TRP A 606 -2.93 53.25 25.57
C TRP A 606 -1.84 52.50 24.79
N LEU A 607 -1.02 53.27 24.10
CA LEU A 607 0.22 52.90 23.41
C LEU A 607 1.19 54.07 23.70
N PRO A 608 2.50 53.80 23.84
CA PRO A 608 3.33 53.65 22.65
C PRO A 608 4.17 52.37 22.63
N ILE A 609 4.90 52.21 21.53
CA ILE A 609 5.66 51.01 21.15
C ILE A 609 7.01 50.95 21.86
N SER A 610 7.39 49.75 22.32
CA SER A 610 8.75 49.24 22.12
C SER A 610 8.62 47.79 21.65
N LEU A 611 9.42 47.40 20.65
CA LEU A 611 9.54 46.01 20.20
C LEU A 611 10.59 45.28 21.04
N ASP A 612 10.39 43.98 21.23
CA ASP A 612 11.35 42.99 20.72
C ASP A 612 10.58 41.68 20.39
N ILE A 613 11.29 40.63 19.98
CA ILE A 613 10.80 39.36 19.42
C ILE A 613 10.39 39.47 17.93
N ASP A 614 11.43 39.62 17.10
CA ASP A 614 11.53 39.01 15.77
C ASP A 614 11.21 37.50 15.80
N LYS A 615 10.81 36.78 14.75
CA LYS A 615 10.26 36.99 13.38
C LYS A 615 9.97 35.54 12.89
N ARG A 616 8.95 35.17 12.11
CA ARG A 616 8.60 35.39 10.67
C ARG A 616 7.25 34.67 10.43
N HIS A 617 6.38 34.98 9.48
CA HIS A 617 5.98 36.25 8.85
C HIS A 617 4.43 36.29 8.76
N GLY A 618 3.84 37.43 8.35
CA GLY A 618 2.38 37.56 8.16
C GLY A 618 1.63 38.42 9.19
N TRP A 619 2.33 39.02 10.16
CA TRP A 619 1.73 39.86 11.21
C TRP A 619 1.65 41.36 10.86
N ALA A 620 2.23 41.79 9.73
CA ALA A 620 2.43 43.21 9.40
C ALA A 620 1.15 44.01 9.04
N HIS A 621 0.05 43.35 8.66
CA HIS A 621 -1.24 44.02 8.38
C HIS A 621 -2.23 43.99 9.56
N VAL A 622 -1.86 43.34 10.68
CA VAL A 622 -2.75 43.14 11.84
C VAL A 622 -3.02 44.45 12.61
N ALA A 623 -2.15 45.46 12.50
CA ALA A 623 -2.20 46.66 13.32
C ALA A 623 -3.26 47.72 12.90
N GLY A 624 -3.72 47.72 11.64
CA GLY A 624 -4.46 48.87 11.08
C GLY A 624 -5.94 48.98 11.49
N VAL A 625 -6.63 47.84 11.64
CA VAL A 625 -8.11 47.79 11.70
C VAL A 625 -8.66 48.01 13.12
N LEU A 626 -7.80 47.95 14.15
CA LEU A 626 -8.20 47.71 15.53
C LEU A 626 -8.57 49.00 16.30
N ARG A 627 -9.47 49.84 15.74
CA ARG A 627 -9.79 51.18 16.28
C ARG A 627 -11.28 51.46 16.55
N THR A 628 -12.19 50.50 16.33
CA THR A 628 -13.65 50.77 16.22
C THR A 628 -14.56 50.09 17.26
N LEU A 629 -14.04 49.30 18.21
CA LEU A 629 -14.84 48.42 19.08
C LEU A 629 -15.45 49.07 20.35
N ALA A 630 -15.86 50.33 20.23
CA ALA A 630 -16.62 51.06 21.25
C ALA A 630 -17.96 51.56 20.67
N PRO A 631 -19.11 51.25 21.30
CA PRO A 631 -20.38 51.80 20.86
C PRO A 631 -20.42 53.30 21.14
N ARG A 632 -20.40 54.13 20.10
CA ARG A 632 -20.63 55.57 20.25
C ARG A 632 -22.14 55.82 20.39
N ALA A 633 -22.65 55.58 21.60
CA ALA A 633 -23.98 56.00 22.00
C ALA A 633 -24.08 57.53 21.91
N HIS A 634 -24.56 58.03 20.77
CA HIS A 634 -24.84 59.45 20.62
C HIS A 634 -26.00 59.81 21.56
N HIS A 635 -25.70 60.65 22.55
CA HIS A 635 -26.56 61.12 23.64
C HIS A 635 -26.65 60.27 24.93
N ALA A 636 -25.51 59.74 25.42
CA ALA A 636 -25.26 59.72 26.87
C ALA A 636 -23.74 59.67 27.21
N ARG A 637 -23.36 60.23 28.37
CA ARG A 637 -22.03 60.00 28.98
C ARG A 637 -22.01 58.62 29.64
N SER A 638 -21.58 57.58 28.91
CA SER A 638 -21.42 56.21 29.46
C SER A 638 -20.00 55.69 29.28
N ARG A 639 -19.37 55.28 30.39
CA ARG A 639 -18.06 54.62 30.43
C ARG A 639 -18.17 53.14 29.99
N PRO A 640 -17.07 52.41 29.71
CA PRO A 640 -17.10 50.97 29.44
C PRO A 640 -17.89 50.18 30.51
N PRO A 641 -18.52 49.03 30.17
CA PRO A 641 -19.40 48.30 31.10
C PRO A 641 -18.72 47.99 32.44
N TYR A 642 -17.47 47.49 32.42
CA TYR A 642 -16.69 47.26 33.64
C TYR A 642 -15.98 48.50 34.21
N ALA A 643 -15.86 49.60 33.46
CA ALA A 643 -15.42 50.85 34.07
C ALA A 643 -16.46 51.37 35.09
N THR A 644 -17.71 50.90 35.04
CA THR A 644 -18.70 51.11 36.10
C THR A 644 -18.24 50.45 37.42
N ILE A 645 -17.73 49.21 37.41
CA ILE A 645 -17.23 48.54 38.63
C ILE A 645 -15.89 49.11 39.11
N LYS A 646 -15.03 49.62 38.21
CA LYS A 646 -13.85 50.43 38.58
C LYS A 646 -14.20 51.73 39.33
N ASN A 647 -15.41 52.27 39.16
CA ASN A 647 -15.87 53.46 39.88
C ASN A 647 -16.72 53.13 41.12
N GLN A 648 -16.81 51.85 41.52
CA GLN A 648 -17.49 51.45 42.74
C GLN A 648 -16.65 51.89 43.96
N LYS A 649 -17.27 52.55 44.93
CA LYS A 649 -16.60 53.01 46.15
C LYS A 649 -16.43 51.87 47.17
N TRP A 650 -15.51 50.96 46.90
CA TRP A 650 -15.21 49.80 47.77
C TRP A 650 -14.79 50.20 49.20
N HIS A 651 -14.11 51.33 49.37
CA HIS A 651 -13.75 51.93 50.67
C HIS A 651 -14.93 52.51 51.47
N ALA A 652 -16.09 52.71 50.83
CA ALA A 652 -17.27 53.33 51.44
C ALA A 652 -18.47 52.38 51.58
N MET A 653 -18.26 51.06 51.41
CA MET A 653 -19.31 50.07 51.58
C MET A 653 -19.63 49.84 53.06
N ILE A 654 -20.89 49.56 53.35
CA ILE A 654 -21.37 49.18 54.68
C ILE A 654 -21.17 47.67 54.85
N THR A 655 -20.64 47.24 56.00
CA THR A 655 -20.56 45.81 56.35
C THR A 655 -21.96 45.23 56.50
N MET A 656 -22.29 44.22 55.68
CA MET A 656 -23.60 43.56 55.67
C MET A 656 -23.44 42.04 55.90
N GLU A 657 -24.45 41.41 56.49
CA GLU A 657 -24.49 39.95 56.63
C GLU A 657 -24.54 39.27 55.25
N ALA A 658 -23.87 38.12 55.11
CA ALA A 658 -23.74 37.40 53.84
C ALA A 658 -25.07 37.00 53.17
N ARG A 659 -26.19 36.96 53.91
CA ARG A 659 -27.56 36.70 53.39
C ARG A 659 -28.25 37.93 52.79
N ALA A 660 -27.71 39.12 53.01
CA ALA A 660 -28.25 40.40 52.52
C ALA A 660 -27.43 40.98 51.35
N LEU A 661 -26.33 40.33 50.97
CA LEU A 661 -25.52 40.69 49.81
C LEU A 661 -26.24 40.32 48.52
N SER A 662 -26.06 41.13 47.48
CA SER A 662 -26.53 40.88 46.12
C SER A 662 -25.38 41.14 45.14
N VAL A 663 -25.59 40.89 43.84
CA VAL A 663 -24.58 41.26 42.83
C VAL A 663 -24.43 42.78 42.82
N SER A 664 -23.20 43.29 42.90
CA SER A 664 -22.92 44.72 42.79
C SER A 664 -23.64 45.30 41.57
N SER A 665 -24.40 46.39 41.74
CA SER A 665 -25.17 47.01 40.66
C SER A 665 -24.34 47.28 39.38
N PRO A 666 -23.09 47.77 39.46
CA PRO A 666 -22.18 47.87 38.30
C PRO A 666 -21.83 46.56 37.58
N LEU A 667 -21.92 45.40 38.25
CA LEU A 667 -21.57 44.08 37.72
C LEU A 667 -22.79 43.34 37.13
N CYS A 668 -23.99 43.61 37.63
CA CYS A 668 -25.21 42.86 37.30
C CYS A 668 -25.49 42.81 35.79
N ALA A 669 -25.49 43.96 35.10
CA ALA A 669 -25.77 44.01 33.66
C ALA A 669 -24.63 43.40 32.80
N PRO A 670 -23.33 43.71 33.04
CA PRO A 670 -22.23 43.04 32.36
C PRO A 670 -22.23 41.51 32.53
N LEU A 671 -22.47 41.02 33.75
CA LEU A 671 -22.50 39.59 34.05
C LEU A 671 -23.68 38.88 33.36
N SER A 672 -24.87 39.47 33.39
CA SER A 672 -26.05 38.94 32.69
C SER A 672 -25.82 38.83 31.18
N ALA A 673 -25.24 39.88 30.56
CA ALA A 673 -24.89 39.88 29.15
C ALA A 673 -23.82 38.83 28.79
N LEU A 674 -22.81 38.64 29.65
CA LEU A 674 -21.80 37.59 29.49
C LEU A 674 -22.43 36.19 29.55
N CYS A 675 -23.28 35.93 30.55
CA CYS A 675 -23.94 34.64 30.74
C CYS A 675 -24.85 34.29 29.55
N ALA A 676 -25.66 35.24 29.06
CA ALA A 676 -26.53 35.03 27.91
C ALA A 676 -25.74 34.69 26.64
N ARG A 677 -24.68 35.45 26.34
CA ARG A 677 -23.80 35.23 25.18
C ARG A 677 -23.07 33.89 25.26
N LEU A 678 -22.56 33.54 26.45
CA LEU A 678 -21.87 32.27 26.67
C LEU A 678 -22.83 31.06 26.57
N ALA A 679 -24.08 31.20 27.02
CA ALA A 679 -25.10 30.18 26.87
C ALA A 679 -25.43 29.92 25.39
N ILE A 680 -25.70 30.98 24.61
CA ILE A 680 -25.98 30.87 23.16
C ILE A 680 -24.77 30.27 22.42
N ALA A 681 -23.56 30.74 22.70
CA ALA A 681 -22.34 30.21 22.10
C ALA A 681 -22.10 28.74 22.48
N THR A 682 -22.37 28.33 23.73
CA THR A 682 -22.24 26.93 24.17
C THR A 682 -23.29 26.01 23.54
N ALA A 683 -24.48 26.52 23.21
CA ALA A 683 -25.53 25.74 22.57
C ALA A 683 -25.28 25.50 21.06
N ALA A 684 -24.41 26.29 20.43
CA ALA A 684 -24.08 26.18 19.01
C ALA A 684 -22.68 25.59 18.74
N LEU A 685 -21.67 25.95 19.53
CA LEU A 685 -20.30 25.45 19.35
C LEU A 685 -20.15 23.97 19.73
N ALA A 686 -19.22 23.28 19.07
CA ALA A 686 -18.79 21.95 19.51
C ALA A 686 -18.31 21.97 20.98
N PRO A 687 -18.60 20.95 21.82
CA PRO A 687 -18.36 21.02 23.26
C PRO A 687 -16.92 21.39 23.67
N GLN A 688 -15.92 20.84 22.98
CA GLN A 688 -14.49 21.15 23.24
C GLN A 688 -14.16 22.62 22.95
N ILE A 689 -14.76 23.21 21.92
CA ILE A 689 -14.57 24.62 21.55
C ILE A 689 -15.31 25.52 22.55
N ALA A 690 -16.52 25.13 22.98
CA ALA A 690 -17.27 25.85 24.01
C ALA A 690 -16.56 25.83 25.38
N GLU A 691 -15.86 24.75 25.74
CA GLU A 691 -15.03 24.66 26.94
C GLU A 691 -13.75 25.49 26.80
N SER A 692 -13.04 25.41 25.67
CA SER A 692 -11.86 26.24 25.35
C SER A 692 -12.18 27.74 25.39
N LEU A 693 -13.26 28.17 24.74
CA LEU A 693 -13.75 29.55 24.76
C LEU A 693 -14.05 29.99 26.20
N ARG A 694 -14.79 29.19 26.97
CA ARG A 694 -15.14 29.48 28.37
C ARG A 694 -13.92 29.61 29.28
N ALA A 695 -12.96 28.69 29.18
CA ALA A 695 -11.76 28.69 30.00
C ALA A 695 -10.95 29.98 29.83
N ARG A 696 -10.85 30.48 28.60
CA ARG A 696 -10.10 31.70 28.29
C ARG A 696 -10.92 32.99 28.41
N LEU A 697 -12.24 32.93 28.24
CA LEU A 697 -13.16 33.98 28.74
C LEU A 697 -12.95 34.20 30.25
N ALA A 698 -12.72 33.13 31.01
CA ALA A 698 -12.41 33.24 32.42
C ALA A 698 -11.06 33.94 32.66
N THR A 699 -9.98 33.56 31.98
CA THR A 699 -8.68 34.27 32.10
C THR A 699 -8.79 35.76 31.76
N ASP A 700 -9.45 36.11 30.65
CA ASP A 700 -9.64 37.50 30.23
C ASP A 700 -10.42 38.33 31.27
N VAL A 701 -11.37 37.72 31.99
CA VAL A 701 -12.15 38.34 33.08
C VAL A 701 -11.35 38.41 34.39
N ASP A 702 -10.58 37.37 34.70
CA ASP A 702 -9.69 37.29 35.87
C ASP A 702 -8.66 38.42 35.82
N ASP A 703 -7.91 38.49 34.73
CA ASP A 703 -6.93 39.53 34.46
C ASP A 703 -7.58 40.92 34.45
N TYR A 704 -8.69 41.12 33.73
CA TYR A 704 -9.32 42.44 33.63
C TYR A 704 -9.76 42.99 34.99
N ILE A 705 -10.50 42.21 35.78
CA ILE A 705 -11.01 42.70 37.08
C ILE A 705 -9.86 42.82 38.09
N PHE A 706 -8.84 41.96 38.00
CA PHE A 706 -7.66 42.04 38.86
C PHE A 706 -6.88 43.35 38.62
N GLU A 707 -6.50 43.66 37.39
CA GLU A 707 -5.76 44.89 37.10
C GLU A 707 -6.62 46.16 37.20
N GLU A 708 -7.86 46.16 36.70
CA GLU A 708 -8.65 47.41 36.62
C GLU A 708 -9.45 47.70 37.88
N VAL A 709 -9.70 46.72 38.76
CA VAL A 709 -10.45 46.89 40.02
C VAL A 709 -9.58 46.57 41.25
N VAL A 710 -8.99 45.37 41.36
CA VAL A 710 -8.28 44.95 42.57
C VAL A 710 -7.03 45.82 42.83
N LEU A 711 -6.19 46.02 41.82
CA LEU A 711 -4.95 46.80 41.97
C LEU A 711 -5.18 48.32 41.99
N GLU A 712 -6.40 48.80 41.70
CA GLU A 712 -6.70 50.24 41.52
C GLU A 712 -7.79 50.77 42.47
N SER A 713 -8.23 49.97 43.45
CA SER A 713 -9.27 50.34 44.42
C SER A 713 -8.81 50.23 45.86
N TRP A 714 -9.22 51.17 46.70
CA TRP A 714 -9.15 51.05 48.17
C TRP A 714 -10.33 50.24 48.70
N PHE A 715 -10.08 49.32 49.65
CA PHE A 715 -11.11 48.42 50.21
C PHE A 715 -11.25 48.56 51.74
N ASN A 716 -12.48 48.69 52.21
CA ASN A 716 -12.85 48.50 53.62
C ASN A 716 -13.47 47.11 53.85
N THR A 717 -13.76 46.71 55.09
CA THR A 717 -14.32 45.40 55.43
C THR A 717 -15.66 45.09 54.72
N GLY A 718 -16.52 46.07 54.47
CA GLY A 718 -17.73 45.88 53.67
C GLY A 718 -17.41 45.64 52.19
N GLY A 719 -16.41 46.35 51.67
CA GLY A 719 -15.92 46.24 50.30
C GLY A 719 -15.28 44.89 50.00
N THR A 720 -14.45 44.37 50.91
CA THR A 720 -13.82 43.05 50.74
C THR A 720 -14.86 41.93 50.77
N ILE A 721 -15.86 42.02 51.65
CA ILE A 721 -16.99 41.09 51.73
C ILE A 721 -17.83 41.10 50.45
N GLN A 722 -18.24 42.28 49.96
CA GLN A 722 -19.04 42.41 48.73
C GLN A 722 -18.26 41.94 47.50
N PHE A 723 -16.98 42.33 47.36
CA PHE A 723 -16.12 41.87 46.27
C PHE A 723 -15.98 40.34 46.29
N THR A 724 -15.84 39.75 47.47
CA THR A 724 -15.77 38.30 47.65
C THR A 724 -17.07 37.60 47.28
N TYR A 725 -18.23 38.23 47.49
CA TYR A 725 -19.52 37.74 47.03
C TYR A 725 -19.64 37.79 45.49
N ASP A 726 -19.29 38.93 44.89
CA ASP A 726 -19.29 39.12 43.43
C ASP A 726 -18.38 38.09 42.73
N VAL A 727 -17.17 37.85 43.25
CA VAL A 727 -16.24 36.82 42.73
C VAL A 727 -16.76 35.41 43.01
N LYS A 728 -16.88 35.00 44.28
CA LYS A 728 -17.06 33.58 44.66
C LYS A 728 -18.48 33.05 44.46
N ARG A 729 -19.52 33.91 44.47
CA ARG A 729 -20.92 33.49 44.32
C ARG A 729 -21.49 33.72 42.93
N ASN A 730 -20.85 34.54 42.10
CA ASN A 730 -21.44 34.96 40.82
C ASN A 730 -20.47 34.76 39.64
N LEU A 731 -19.31 35.44 39.62
CA LEU A 731 -18.35 35.32 38.53
C LEU A 731 -17.77 33.90 38.39
N VAL A 732 -17.36 33.28 39.50
CA VAL A 732 -16.82 31.91 39.51
C VAL A 732 -17.84 30.90 38.97
N PRO A 733 -19.09 30.80 39.49
CA PRO A 733 -20.09 29.88 38.93
C PRO A 733 -20.43 30.13 37.46
N SER A 734 -20.52 31.39 37.01
CA SER A 734 -20.85 31.74 35.61
C SER A 734 -19.79 31.30 34.59
N LEU A 735 -18.55 31.10 35.02
CA LEU A 735 -17.41 30.76 34.16
C LEU A 735 -16.84 29.36 34.43
N SER A 736 -17.37 28.62 35.41
CA SER A 736 -17.04 27.22 35.68
C SER A 736 -17.36 26.28 34.50
N PRO A 737 -16.55 25.23 34.26
CA PRO A 737 -16.86 24.21 33.27
C PRO A 737 -18.15 23.46 33.64
N LEU A 738 -18.95 23.10 32.63
CA LEU A 738 -20.23 22.40 32.81
C LEU A 738 -20.04 20.91 33.16
N ASN A 739 -18.92 20.32 32.74
CA ASN A 739 -18.58 18.93 33.01
C ASN A 739 -17.82 18.80 34.33
N LYS A 740 -18.36 18.00 35.26
CA LYS A 740 -17.75 17.73 36.58
C LYS A 740 -16.49 16.86 36.54
N HIS A 741 -16.03 16.48 35.33
CA HIS A 741 -14.89 15.57 35.12
C HIS A 741 -13.62 16.30 34.64
N THR A 742 -13.69 17.59 34.28
CA THR A 742 -12.51 18.38 33.90
C THR A 742 -11.66 18.68 35.16
N PRO A 743 -10.38 18.24 35.24
CA PRO A 743 -9.64 18.28 36.51
C PRO A 743 -9.10 19.67 36.87
N HIS A 744 -9.50 20.14 38.05
CA HIS A 744 -8.76 21.05 38.95
C HIS A 744 -8.35 22.47 38.50
N THR A 745 -8.63 22.93 37.28
CA THR A 745 -8.50 24.35 36.94
C THR A 745 -9.57 25.19 37.65
N LYS A 746 -9.19 25.84 38.77
CA LYS A 746 -10.04 26.85 39.41
C LYS A 746 -10.28 28.00 38.41
N PRO A 747 -11.53 28.32 38.02
CA PRO A 747 -11.77 29.52 37.24
C PRO A 747 -11.48 30.75 38.10
N LEU A 748 -10.91 31.79 37.49
CA LEU A 748 -10.58 33.07 38.13
C LEU A 748 -9.54 32.97 39.29
N PRO A 749 -8.34 32.39 39.06
CA PRO A 749 -7.35 32.18 40.11
C PRO A 749 -6.87 33.48 40.78
N LYS A 750 -6.59 34.56 40.02
CA LYS A 750 -6.11 35.83 40.60
C LYS A 750 -7.19 36.52 41.43
N LEU A 751 -8.44 36.52 40.96
CA LEU A 751 -9.57 37.05 41.75
C LEU A 751 -9.83 36.21 43.00
N LEU A 752 -9.66 34.89 42.94
CA LEU A 752 -9.78 34.01 44.10
C LEU A 752 -8.68 34.25 45.14
N GLU A 753 -7.43 34.43 44.73
CA GLU A 753 -6.30 34.77 45.61
C GLU A 753 -6.40 36.20 46.16
N ALA A 754 -6.84 37.17 45.36
CA ALA A 754 -7.17 38.51 45.83
C ALA A 754 -8.24 38.48 46.94
N CYS A 755 -9.25 37.61 46.80
CA CYS A 755 -10.25 37.38 47.85
C CYS A 755 -9.70 36.66 49.09
N ILE A 756 -8.49 36.09 49.07
CA ILE A 756 -7.79 35.62 50.28
C ILE A 756 -7.11 36.84 50.93
N ILE A 757 -6.22 37.53 50.19
CA ILE A 757 -5.42 38.67 50.67
C ILE A 757 -6.30 39.78 51.26
N LEU A 758 -7.41 40.12 50.60
CA LEU A 758 -8.35 41.14 51.06
C LEU A 758 -9.12 40.75 52.34
N ASN A 759 -9.21 39.46 52.69
CA ASN A 759 -9.94 39.00 53.89
C ASN A 759 -9.04 38.31 54.93
N LEU A 760 -7.70 38.50 54.84
CA LEU A 760 -6.81 38.17 55.95
C LEU A 760 -7.16 39.02 57.17
N ASP A 761 -7.10 38.44 58.37
CA ASP A 761 -7.28 39.18 59.62
C ASP A 761 -6.19 40.26 59.80
N TYR A 762 -6.49 41.29 60.58
CA TYR A 762 -5.65 42.49 60.68
C TYR A 762 -4.17 42.19 61.00
N GLU A 763 -3.90 41.36 62.01
CA GLU A 763 -2.52 41.03 62.40
C GLU A 763 -1.82 40.14 61.37
N ASP A 764 -2.51 39.20 60.72
CA ASP A 764 -1.93 38.35 59.65
C ASP A 764 -1.58 39.20 58.42
N ALA A 765 -2.49 40.10 58.02
CA ALA A 765 -2.29 41.00 56.91
C ALA A 765 -1.13 42.00 57.18
N ARG A 766 -1.04 42.50 58.42
CA ARG A 766 0.05 43.35 58.91
C ARG A 766 1.39 42.61 58.97
N HIS A 767 1.39 41.36 59.45
CA HIS A 767 2.56 40.50 59.51
C HIS A 767 3.08 40.21 58.11
N LEU A 768 2.21 39.74 57.20
CA LEU A 768 2.55 39.45 55.81
C LEU A 768 3.10 40.69 55.08
N ARG A 769 2.48 41.86 55.27
CA ARG A 769 2.97 43.15 54.74
C ARG A 769 4.37 43.49 55.27
N SER A 770 4.61 43.32 56.57
CA SER A 770 5.94 43.53 57.16
C SER A 770 6.98 42.51 56.68
N LEU A 771 6.57 41.26 56.44
CA LEU A 771 7.44 40.18 56.00
C LEU A 771 7.88 40.37 54.55
N LEU A 772 6.94 40.68 53.64
CA LEU A 772 7.22 40.99 52.24
C LEU A 772 8.18 42.20 52.07
N LEU A 773 8.06 43.21 52.93
CA LEU A 773 8.93 44.39 52.91
C LEU A 773 10.33 44.18 53.50
N LYS A 774 10.50 43.30 54.49
CA LYS A 774 11.78 43.11 55.22
C LYS A 774 12.54 41.85 54.80
N GLN A 775 11.84 40.80 54.41
CA GLN A 775 12.36 39.47 54.11
C GLN A 775 11.61 38.88 52.90
N PRO A 776 11.81 39.41 51.68
CA PRO A 776 10.99 39.07 50.51
C PRO A 776 11.03 37.58 50.13
N LYS A 777 12.11 36.85 50.45
CA LYS A 777 12.20 35.38 50.24
C LYS A 777 11.28 34.59 51.17
N ASP A 778 11.30 34.95 52.45
CA ASP A 778 10.46 34.31 53.48
C ASP A 778 8.99 34.70 53.26
N GLY A 779 8.74 35.95 52.86
CA GLY A 779 7.44 36.45 52.41
C GLY A 779 6.89 35.67 51.21
N ALA A 780 7.67 35.46 50.15
CA ALA A 780 7.26 34.66 49.00
C ALA A 780 6.94 33.19 49.37
N THR A 781 7.74 32.59 50.26
CA THR A 781 7.47 31.25 50.83
C THR A 781 6.14 31.23 51.61
N THR A 782 5.85 32.30 52.35
CA THR A 782 4.59 32.47 53.09
C THR A 782 3.38 32.62 52.15
N LEU A 783 3.53 33.30 51.01
CA LEU A 783 2.46 33.40 50.00
C LEU A 783 2.09 32.01 49.43
N ILE A 784 3.09 31.23 49.01
CA ILE A 784 2.89 29.88 48.49
C ILE A 784 2.22 28.98 49.55
N THR A 785 2.64 29.09 50.81
CA THR A 785 2.06 28.34 51.94
C THR A 785 0.59 28.69 52.19
N ASN A 786 0.18 29.94 51.94
CA ASN A 786 -1.21 30.39 52.00
C ASN A 786 -2.01 30.12 50.70
N GLY A 787 -1.43 29.41 49.74
CA GLY A 787 -2.09 29.08 48.48
C GLY A 787 -2.23 30.26 47.51
N ILE A 788 -1.34 31.26 47.62
CA ILE A 788 -1.21 32.39 46.68
C ILE A 788 -0.05 32.07 45.74
N THR A 789 -0.35 31.74 44.48
CA THR A 789 0.63 31.31 43.47
C THR A 789 0.44 31.96 42.09
N HIS A 790 -0.60 32.78 41.89
CA HIS A 790 -0.92 33.44 40.61
C HIS A 790 -0.80 34.98 40.67
N ILE A 791 -0.55 35.53 41.86
CA ILE A 791 -0.31 36.97 42.10
C ILE A 791 1.16 37.18 42.51
N GLU A 792 1.81 38.18 41.91
CA GLU A 792 3.20 38.52 42.21
C GLU A 792 3.36 39.18 43.60
N PRO A 793 4.48 38.97 44.33
CA PRO A 793 4.67 39.52 45.68
C PRO A 793 4.56 41.05 45.78
N ASN A 794 4.91 41.78 44.71
CA ASN A 794 4.74 43.23 44.62
C ASN A 794 3.26 43.64 44.48
N GLN A 795 2.46 42.86 43.75
CA GLN A 795 1.01 43.03 43.62
C GLN A 795 0.31 42.70 44.94
N VAL A 796 0.71 41.63 45.66
CA VAL A 796 0.21 41.36 47.02
C VAL A 796 0.50 42.54 47.96
N THR A 797 1.72 43.08 47.91
CA THR A 797 2.11 44.26 48.71
C THR A 797 1.25 45.49 48.35
N ARG A 798 0.92 45.70 47.07
CA ARG A 798 0.02 46.76 46.61
C ARG A 798 -1.40 46.59 47.20
N ILE A 799 -1.96 45.38 47.13
CA ILE A 799 -3.29 45.07 47.68
C ILE A 799 -3.34 45.28 49.20
N LEU A 800 -2.29 44.86 49.93
CA LEU A 800 -2.20 45.08 51.39
C LEU A 800 -2.05 46.57 51.76
N ASN A 801 -1.42 47.39 50.91
CA ASN A 801 -1.38 48.85 51.09
C ASN A 801 -2.73 49.52 50.86
N GLN A 802 -3.63 48.92 50.06
CA GLN A 802 -4.93 49.47 49.67
C GLN A 802 -6.09 49.09 50.61
N ARG A 803 -5.82 48.38 51.70
CA ARG A 803 -6.80 48.10 52.74
C ARG A 803 -6.88 49.26 53.74
N THR A 804 -8.08 49.77 54.00
CA THR A 804 -8.29 50.95 54.87
C THR A 804 -8.10 50.65 56.36
N ASP A 805 -7.94 49.40 56.77
CA ASP A 805 -7.57 49.01 58.14
C ASP A 805 -6.04 49.03 58.36
N LEU A 806 -5.23 48.90 57.29
CA LEU A 806 -3.77 48.91 57.34
C LEU A 806 -3.15 50.28 56.99
N SER A 807 -3.94 51.27 56.58
CA SER A 807 -3.49 52.65 56.36
C SER A 807 -3.27 53.39 57.69
N ASP A 808 -2.10 54.04 57.83
CA ASP A 808 -1.76 54.77 59.06
C ASP A 808 -2.44 56.15 59.10
N VAL A 809 -3.54 56.22 59.86
CA VAL A 809 -4.41 57.41 59.99
C VAL A 809 -3.67 58.61 60.61
N ALA A 810 -2.49 58.41 61.20
CA ALA A 810 -1.65 59.50 61.71
C ALA A 810 -0.88 60.28 60.61
N SER A 811 -0.84 59.77 59.37
CA SER A 811 -0.09 60.40 58.26
C SER A 811 -0.97 61.28 57.36
N PRO A 812 -0.69 62.60 57.23
CA PRO A 812 -1.40 63.47 56.30
C PRO A 812 -1.36 62.98 54.85
N SER A 813 -0.28 62.29 54.45
CA SER A 813 -0.14 61.72 53.11
C SER A 813 -1.13 60.55 52.89
N SER A 814 -1.27 59.64 53.86
CA SER A 814 -2.23 58.53 53.72
C SER A 814 -3.68 59.01 53.73
N VAL A 815 -3.99 60.13 54.39
CA VAL A 815 -5.31 60.77 54.29
C VAL A 815 -5.52 61.38 52.90
N MET A 816 -4.50 61.98 52.28
CA MET A 816 -4.57 62.53 50.92
C MET A 816 -4.61 61.47 49.81
N GLU A 817 -4.17 60.23 50.09
CA GLU A 817 -4.28 59.08 49.16
C GLU A 817 -5.63 58.34 49.27
N LEU A 818 -6.44 58.65 50.30
CA LEU A 818 -7.72 58.00 50.65
C LEU A 818 -8.97 58.69 50.08
N PHE A 819 -8.83 59.87 49.45
CA PHE A 819 -9.93 60.73 48.99
C PHE A 819 -9.84 61.12 47.51
#